data_AF-A0A1F5YI23-F1
#
_entry.id   AF-A0A1F5YI23-F1
#
_cell.length_a   1.000
_cell.length_b   1.000
_cell.length_c   1.000
_cell.angle_alpha   90.00
_cell.angle_beta   90.00
_cell.angle_gamma   90.00
#
_symmetry.space_group_name_H-M   'P 1'
#
loop_
_entity.id
_entity.type
_entity.pdbx_description
1 polymer ?
#
loop_
_entity_poly.entity_id
_entity_poly.type
_entity_poly.pdbx_seq_one_letter_code
_entity_poly.pdbx_strand_id
1 'polypeptide(L)'
;MEIKQYNRITLYGPHPLERDERGHLKNYMADFFPAFRSIIVGSGLHVALALDFIEESGRQRGHPLDEREQQEVYDDLVALILRGEHVVIRSIPDKMEKCFRTAELLEDLVPAELLRFTGVRDPQVRRAFKLRGESWKMAPRYFTVEEIIRQINLSVVSVGTRNRFYYKVESGGRLITPDQFAAIIESLDDLQEFRSRVCEVVDLYARRNQNYVRELDFFGVAAETFDFSLFEKLAAYLQSCKDWTETRKKKARKLFEQALENFRRAVPPDLQRDAPNNPAWRTHFYSELNEIPPTEESILGISDEFNMNIRWLPGCRITGGKVVWDPHIEDAVASLLKDFFRFYGPLEYINLGRLMRSQSTKRAAGSYREVFIAVLKQRNNATEQIRILRKVWRNILYYLNRGYPLERARELAAGYLEYTFDRREILSLLGVNTPPVNYLTREEELPGIGVIPVAFFNRPYISGLATDKVSDYYYEHEGFVRAQAALLGYEAGLNLIIGRCDPDSGLVFFGDGDELLQFDKDKMIPSSLVLADYTGAFADVVSPLEKFLPEYSDYLAGMLSRIKVQGHGVAERLEVGKIFIAAMEQRIVETRRLLTEVGEVSRKIGEMAALRDPQVNPVGIKWERVVARLKDSNVPELIGQFGEALRKKLGYY
;
A
#
# COMPACT_ATOMS: atom_id res chain seq x y z
N MET A 1 -7.25 -18.52 -45.01
CA MET A 1 -7.45 -18.13 -43.60
C MET A 1 -8.94 -17.87 -43.40
N GLU A 2 -9.55 -18.32 -42.30
CA GLU A 2 -10.97 -18.04 -42.02
C GLU A 2 -11.12 -16.55 -41.66
N ILE A 3 -12.10 -15.85 -42.24
CA ILE A 3 -12.35 -14.42 -41.98
C ILE A 3 -13.74 -14.28 -41.39
N LYS A 4 -13.84 -13.65 -40.21
CA LYS A 4 -15.09 -13.43 -39.49
C LYS A 4 -15.23 -11.97 -39.08
N GLN A 5 -16.45 -11.43 -39.18
CA GLN A 5 -16.77 -10.10 -38.67
C GLN A 5 -17.32 -10.19 -37.25
N TYR A 6 -16.73 -9.44 -36.32
CA TYR A 6 -17.16 -9.31 -34.93
C TYR A 6 -17.38 -7.84 -34.59
N ASN A 7 -18.63 -7.38 -34.52
CA ASN A 7 -18.97 -5.96 -34.35
C ASN A 7 -18.15 -5.07 -35.29
N ARG A 8 -17.21 -4.29 -34.75
CA ARG A 8 -16.38 -3.32 -35.48
C ARG A 8 -15.07 -3.92 -35.97
N ILE A 9 -14.78 -5.20 -35.71
CA ILE A 9 -13.51 -5.87 -35.97
C ILE A 9 -13.64 -6.97 -37.03
N THR A 10 -12.64 -7.05 -37.91
CA THR A 10 -12.42 -8.20 -38.79
C THR A 10 -11.38 -9.14 -38.16
N LEU A 11 -11.78 -10.38 -37.87
CA LEU A 11 -10.94 -11.44 -37.33
C LEU A 11 -10.44 -12.34 -38.46
N TYR A 12 -9.12 -12.48 -38.57
CA TYR A 12 -8.43 -13.37 -39.48
C TYR A 12 -7.84 -14.54 -38.68
N GLY A 13 -8.43 -15.73 -38.82
CA GLY A 13 -8.07 -16.92 -38.03
C GLY A 13 -9.09 -17.26 -36.94
N PRO A 14 -8.74 -18.18 -36.01
CA PRO A 14 -9.62 -18.60 -34.92
C PRO A 14 -9.77 -17.51 -33.86
N HIS A 15 -10.72 -17.69 -32.93
CA HIS A 15 -10.90 -16.75 -31.82
C HIS A 15 -9.62 -16.69 -30.94
N PRO A 16 -9.17 -15.52 -30.44
CA PRO A 16 -7.90 -15.40 -29.70
C PRO A 16 -7.80 -16.29 -28.45
N LEU A 17 -8.93 -16.61 -27.81
CA LEU A 17 -8.98 -17.48 -26.63
C LEU A 17 -9.55 -18.88 -26.94
N GLU A 18 -9.58 -19.28 -28.21
CA GLU A 18 -10.08 -20.60 -28.61
C GLU A 18 -9.14 -21.72 -28.13
N ARG A 19 -9.74 -22.80 -27.61
CA ARG A 19 -9.00 -23.95 -27.07
C ARG A 19 -9.14 -25.18 -27.97
N ASP A 20 -8.11 -26.03 -27.94
CA ASP A 20 -8.14 -27.35 -28.54
C ASP A 20 -8.91 -28.36 -27.67
N GLU A 21 -9.07 -29.59 -28.17
CA GLU A 21 -9.75 -30.68 -27.46
C GLU A 21 -9.09 -31.08 -26.12
N ARG A 22 -7.83 -30.66 -25.90
CA ARG A 22 -7.07 -30.92 -24.68
C ARG A 22 -7.13 -29.73 -23.70
N GLY A 23 -7.84 -28.67 -24.04
CA GLY A 23 -8.00 -27.46 -23.22
C GLY A 23 -6.84 -26.47 -23.34
N HIS A 24 -5.88 -26.67 -24.25
CA HIS A 24 -4.81 -25.70 -24.50
C HIS A 24 -5.25 -24.64 -25.51
N LEU A 25 -4.63 -23.46 -25.47
CA LEU A 25 -4.87 -22.43 -26.49
C LEU A 25 -4.45 -22.95 -27.87
N LYS A 26 -5.29 -22.75 -28.89
CA LYS A 26 -4.96 -23.13 -30.27
C LYS A 26 -3.77 -22.34 -30.82
N ASN A 27 -3.65 -21.07 -30.43
CA ASN A 27 -2.58 -20.17 -30.83
C ASN A 27 -2.09 -19.35 -29.63
N TYR A 28 -0.83 -18.88 -29.72
CA TYR A 28 -0.16 -18.13 -28.66
C TYR A 28 0.19 -16.70 -29.06
N MET A 29 0.02 -16.35 -30.34
CA MET A 29 0.36 -15.04 -30.90
C MET A 29 -0.82 -14.49 -31.70
N ALA A 30 -0.99 -13.18 -31.64
CA ALA A 30 -1.89 -12.44 -32.50
C ALA A 30 -1.34 -11.04 -32.76
N ASP A 31 -1.80 -10.40 -33.82
CA ASP A 31 -1.42 -9.04 -34.19
C ASP A 31 -2.66 -8.21 -34.51
N PHE A 32 -2.70 -7.00 -33.97
CA PHE A 32 -3.83 -6.08 -34.15
C PHE A 32 -3.42 -4.85 -34.94
N PHE A 33 -4.31 -4.39 -35.81
CA PHE A 33 -4.13 -3.23 -36.67
C PHE A 33 -5.29 -2.23 -36.41
N PRO A 34 -5.13 -1.29 -35.45
CA PRO A 34 -6.18 -0.38 -35.00
C PRO A 34 -6.80 0.54 -36.06
N ALA A 35 -6.01 1.01 -37.02
CA ALA A 35 -6.50 1.81 -38.15
C ALA A 35 -7.38 0.96 -39.08
N PHE A 36 -7.00 -0.30 -39.27
CA PHE A 36 -7.70 -1.26 -40.11
C PHE A 36 -8.82 -2.03 -39.38
N ARG A 37 -8.95 -1.84 -38.07
CA ARG A 37 -9.87 -2.56 -37.17
C ARG A 37 -9.81 -4.08 -37.40
N SER A 38 -8.61 -4.60 -37.53
CA SER A 38 -8.37 -5.99 -37.92
C SER A 38 -7.44 -6.67 -36.94
N ILE A 39 -7.66 -7.97 -36.72
CA ILE A 39 -6.79 -8.83 -35.92
C ILE A 39 -6.49 -10.10 -36.68
N ILE A 40 -5.23 -10.51 -36.69
CA ILE A 40 -4.78 -11.79 -37.22
C ILE A 40 -4.28 -12.68 -36.08
N VAL A 41 -4.72 -13.93 -36.03
CA VAL A 41 -4.37 -14.92 -35.00
C VAL A 41 -3.71 -16.12 -35.66
N GLY A 42 -2.53 -16.51 -35.20
CA GLY A 42 -1.81 -17.64 -35.78
C GLY A 42 -0.65 -18.17 -34.94
N SER A 43 0.02 -19.19 -35.48
CA SER A 43 1.08 -19.94 -34.78
C SER A 43 2.50 -19.42 -35.07
N GLY A 44 2.64 -18.38 -35.88
CA GLY A 44 3.92 -17.79 -36.29
C GLY A 44 4.43 -16.68 -35.38
N LEU A 45 5.63 -16.18 -35.69
CA LEU A 45 6.15 -14.93 -35.10
C LEU A 45 5.35 -13.72 -35.61
N HIS A 46 5.33 -12.63 -34.85
CA HIS A 46 4.65 -11.38 -35.24
C HIS A 46 5.04 -10.88 -36.64
N VAL A 47 6.31 -11.04 -37.05
CA VAL A 47 6.74 -10.66 -38.40
C VAL A 47 6.01 -11.47 -39.49
N ALA A 48 5.79 -12.76 -39.26
CA ALA A 48 5.07 -13.60 -40.22
C ALA A 48 3.58 -13.23 -40.29
N LEU A 49 2.96 -13.00 -39.13
CA LEU A 49 1.56 -12.57 -39.05
C LEU A 49 1.33 -11.20 -39.74
N ALA A 50 2.27 -10.28 -39.59
CA ALA A 50 2.20 -8.99 -40.28
C ALA A 50 2.29 -9.14 -41.81
N LEU A 51 3.17 -10.01 -42.32
CA LEU A 51 3.27 -10.32 -43.74
C LEU A 51 2.00 -10.98 -44.28
N ASP A 52 1.43 -11.93 -43.54
CA ASP A 52 0.16 -12.59 -43.91
C ASP A 52 -0.98 -11.55 -44.02
N PHE A 53 -1.04 -10.59 -43.09
CA PHE A 53 -2.04 -9.52 -43.12
C PHE A 53 -1.81 -8.52 -44.26
N ILE A 54 -0.55 -8.21 -44.60
CA ILE A 54 -0.19 -7.37 -45.76
C ILE A 54 -0.65 -8.02 -47.06
N GLU A 55 -0.38 -9.32 -47.23
CA GLU A 55 -0.79 -10.06 -48.42
C GLU A 55 -2.33 -10.06 -48.55
N GLU A 56 -3.03 -10.36 -47.46
CA GLU A 56 -4.49 -10.37 -47.45
C GLU A 56 -5.09 -8.98 -47.67
N SER A 57 -4.48 -7.93 -47.12
CA SER A 57 -4.87 -6.54 -47.38
C SER A 57 -4.71 -6.17 -48.85
N GLY A 58 -3.62 -6.58 -49.50
CA GLY A 58 -3.42 -6.40 -50.94
C GLY A 58 -4.48 -7.12 -51.76
N ARG A 59 -4.80 -8.38 -51.42
CA ARG A 59 -5.88 -9.14 -52.07
C ARG A 59 -7.23 -8.42 -51.96
N GLN A 60 -7.57 -7.88 -50.79
CA GLN A 60 -8.82 -7.12 -50.59
C GLN A 60 -8.87 -5.81 -51.38
N ARG A 61 -7.72 -5.14 -51.56
CA ARG A 61 -7.61 -3.93 -52.40
C ARG A 61 -7.46 -4.24 -53.89
N GLY A 62 -7.38 -5.51 -54.29
CA GLY A 62 -7.23 -5.94 -55.68
C GLY A 62 -5.84 -5.71 -56.29
N HIS A 63 -4.83 -5.37 -55.48
CA HIS A 63 -3.44 -5.20 -55.93
C HIS A 63 -2.46 -5.44 -54.77
N PRO A 64 -1.24 -5.95 -55.03
CA PRO A 64 -0.19 -6.01 -54.02
C PRO A 64 0.12 -4.61 -53.49
N LEU A 65 0.25 -4.49 -52.16
CA LEU A 65 0.55 -3.22 -51.50
C LEU A 65 1.97 -2.74 -51.88
N ASP A 66 2.11 -1.44 -52.16
CA ASP A 66 3.43 -0.84 -52.38
C ASP A 66 4.23 -0.66 -51.07
N GLU A 67 5.50 -0.25 -51.16
CA GLU A 67 6.36 -0.09 -49.97
C GLU A 67 5.78 0.87 -48.92
N ARG A 68 5.11 1.93 -49.37
CA ARG A 68 4.51 2.92 -48.46
C ARG A 68 3.29 2.34 -47.77
N GLU A 69 2.41 1.67 -48.51
CA GLU A 69 1.23 1.00 -47.95
C GLU A 69 1.62 -0.13 -46.99
N GLN A 70 2.65 -0.91 -47.31
CA GLN A 70 3.20 -1.92 -46.40
C GLN A 70 3.72 -1.28 -45.12
N GLN A 71 4.47 -0.17 -45.23
CA GLN A 71 4.95 0.56 -44.06
C GLN A 71 3.80 1.11 -43.21
N GLU A 72 2.72 1.61 -43.83
CA GLU A 72 1.51 2.06 -43.10
C GLU A 72 0.86 0.92 -42.29
N VAL A 73 0.80 -0.30 -42.84
CA VAL A 73 0.32 -1.49 -42.12
C VAL A 73 1.26 -1.85 -40.95
N TYR A 74 2.58 -1.87 -41.20
CA TYR A 74 3.57 -2.16 -40.17
C TYR A 74 3.59 -1.11 -39.04
N ASP A 75 3.43 0.17 -39.37
CA ASP A 75 3.42 1.26 -38.39
C ASP A 75 2.17 1.22 -37.50
N ASP A 76 1.06 0.66 -37.99
CA ASP A 76 -0.19 0.48 -37.24
C ASP A 76 -0.16 -0.77 -36.34
N LEU A 77 0.69 -1.75 -36.62
CA LEU A 77 0.80 -3.00 -35.89
C LEU A 77 0.93 -2.81 -34.36
N VAL A 78 0.12 -3.57 -33.61
CA VAL A 78 0.25 -3.77 -32.16
C VAL A 78 0.26 -5.27 -31.88
N ALA A 79 1.39 -5.74 -31.37
CA ALA A 79 1.62 -7.15 -31.11
C ALA A 79 0.86 -7.65 -29.87
N LEU A 80 0.26 -8.83 -29.95
CA LEU A 80 -0.51 -9.45 -28.86
C LEU A 80 0.04 -10.85 -28.51
N ILE A 81 0.14 -11.14 -27.21
CA ILE A 81 0.51 -12.46 -26.70
C ILE A 81 -0.72 -13.10 -26.08
N LEU A 82 -1.04 -14.33 -26.49
CA LEU A 82 -2.18 -15.09 -25.97
C LEU A 82 -1.68 -16.03 -24.88
N ARG A 83 -2.23 -15.90 -23.67
CA ARG A 83 -1.72 -16.65 -22.51
C ARG A 83 -2.81 -16.98 -21.52
N GLY A 84 -3.02 -18.27 -21.27
CA GLY A 84 -4.02 -18.74 -20.33
C GLY A 84 -5.42 -18.32 -20.77
N GLU A 85 -6.01 -17.36 -20.07
CA GLU A 85 -7.30 -16.73 -20.42
C GLU A 85 -7.14 -15.26 -20.85
N HIS A 86 -5.90 -14.80 -21.05
CA HIS A 86 -5.59 -13.40 -21.26
C HIS A 86 -5.06 -13.12 -22.65
N VAL A 87 -5.44 -11.96 -23.16
CA VAL A 87 -4.81 -11.32 -24.32
C VAL A 87 -3.93 -10.21 -23.79
N VAL A 88 -2.62 -10.36 -23.95
CA VAL A 88 -1.61 -9.43 -23.45
C VAL A 88 -1.14 -8.54 -24.60
N ILE A 89 -1.52 -7.27 -24.55
CA ILE A 89 -1.11 -6.23 -25.48
C ILE A 89 0.33 -5.85 -25.20
N ARG A 90 1.20 -5.94 -26.20
CA ARG A 90 2.58 -5.48 -26.09
C ARG A 90 2.61 -3.95 -26.15
N SER A 91 2.88 -3.32 -25.01
CA SER A 91 2.92 -1.86 -24.91
C SER A 91 4.05 -1.28 -25.74
N ILE A 92 3.76 -0.15 -26.40
CA ILE A 92 4.72 0.64 -27.16
C ILE A 92 4.83 1.99 -26.42
N PRO A 93 5.87 2.20 -25.57
CA PRO A 93 5.95 3.33 -24.64
C PRO A 93 5.66 4.71 -25.26
N ASP A 94 6.18 4.97 -26.45
CA ASP A 94 6.02 6.22 -27.21
C ASP A 94 4.72 6.30 -28.01
N LYS A 95 3.97 5.19 -28.15
CA LYS A 95 2.72 5.08 -28.92
C LYS A 95 1.57 4.49 -28.12
N MET A 96 1.49 4.78 -26.82
CA MET A 96 0.48 4.20 -25.92
C MET A 96 -0.97 4.44 -26.33
N GLU A 97 -1.30 5.58 -26.96
CA GLU A 97 -2.65 5.81 -27.49
C GLU A 97 -3.06 4.78 -28.55
N LYS A 98 -2.11 4.28 -29.34
CA LYS A 98 -2.34 3.18 -30.28
C LYS A 98 -2.68 1.89 -29.53
N CYS A 99 -1.94 1.57 -28.47
CA CYS A 99 -2.20 0.41 -27.61
C CYS A 99 -3.56 0.51 -26.89
N PHE A 100 -3.96 1.70 -26.41
CA PHE A 100 -5.28 1.89 -25.80
C PHE A 100 -6.41 1.72 -26.80
N ARG A 101 -6.24 2.27 -28.01
CA ARG A 101 -7.20 2.06 -29.10
C ARG A 101 -7.33 0.57 -29.47
N THR A 102 -6.21 -0.18 -29.46
CA THR A 102 -6.25 -1.65 -29.62
C THR A 102 -7.12 -2.29 -28.54
N ALA A 103 -6.93 -1.95 -27.27
CA ALA A 103 -7.72 -2.50 -26.17
C ALA A 103 -9.21 -2.18 -26.30
N GLU A 104 -9.56 -0.93 -26.56
CA GLU A 104 -10.96 -0.48 -26.72
C GLU A 104 -11.68 -1.16 -27.89
N LEU A 105 -10.95 -1.54 -28.93
CA LEU A 105 -11.48 -2.34 -30.03
C LEU A 105 -11.61 -3.81 -29.57
N LEU A 106 -10.56 -4.39 -29.00
CA LEU A 106 -10.53 -5.78 -28.54
C LEU A 106 -11.66 -6.13 -27.55
N GLU A 107 -12.18 -5.15 -26.82
CA GLU A 107 -13.37 -5.31 -25.96
C GLU A 107 -14.61 -5.84 -26.71
N ASP A 108 -14.68 -5.67 -28.04
CA ASP A 108 -15.73 -6.26 -28.89
C ASP A 108 -15.59 -7.80 -29.07
N LEU A 109 -14.40 -8.35 -28.79
CA LEU A 109 -14.05 -9.77 -28.94
C LEU A 109 -13.83 -10.46 -27.60
N VAL A 110 -13.14 -9.79 -26.67
CA VAL A 110 -12.68 -10.35 -25.41
C VAL A 110 -13.03 -9.38 -24.27
N PRO A 111 -13.60 -9.85 -23.15
CA PRO A 111 -13.91 -8.99 -22.01
C PRO A 111 -12.71 -8.16 -21.51
N ALA A 112 -12.97 -6.90 -21.14
CA ALA A 112 -11.94 -5.92 -20.75
C ALA A 112 -11.05 -6.42 -19.60
N GLU A 113 -11.63 -7.17 -18.66
CA GLU A 113 -10.95 -7.76 -17.51
C GLU A 113 -9.89 -8.80 -17.88
N LEU A 114 -9.98 -9.39 -19.08
CA LEU A 114 -9.03 -10.37 -19.61
C LEU A 114 -7.91 -9.72 -20.43
N LEU A 115 -8.03 -8.43 -20.77
CA LEU A 115 -7.00 -7.69 -21.48
C LEU A 115 -5.89 -7.24 -20.52
N ARG A 116 -4.63 -7.45 -20.91
CA ARG A 116 -3.46 -7.08 -20.13
C ARG A 116 -2.46 -6.31 -20.98
N PHE A 117 -1.52 -5.63 -20.34
CA PHE A 117 -0.49 -4.86 -21.01
C PHE A 117 0.90 -5.28 -20.52
N THR A 118 1.85 -5.44 -21.43
CA THR A 118 3.25 -5.60 -21.05
C THR A 118 3.85 -4.26 -20.64
N GLY A 119 5.08 -4.25 -20.11
CA GLY A 119 5.81 -3.00 -19.89
C GLY A 119 5.21 -2.11 -18.81
N VAL A 120 4.35 -2.61 -17.93
CA VAL A 120 3.78 -1.88 -16.78
C VAL A 120 4.81 -1.41 -15.74
N ARG A 121 6.08 -1.81 -15.91
CA ARG A 121 7.24 -1.28 -15.17
C ARG A 121 7.88 -0.07 -15.84
N ASP A 122 7.59 0.18 -17.12
CA ASP A 122 8.08 1.32 -17.87
C ASP A 122 7.37 2.61 -17.43
N PRO A 123 8.10 3.65 -17.00
CA PRO A 123 7.51 4.90 -16.54
C PRO A 123 6.57 5.59 -17.55
N GLN A 124 6.83 5.46 -18.85
CA GLN A 124 6.01 6.08 -19.89
C GLN A 124 4.66 5.36 -20.03
N VAL A 125 4.67 4.03 -20.04
CA VAL A 125 3.45 3.20 -20.08
C VAL A 125 2.56 3.53 -18.88
N ARG A 126 3.16 3.57 -17.69
CA ARG A 126 2.43 3.90 -16.45
C ARG A 126 1.85 5.30 -16.46
N ARG A 127 2.66 6.27 -16.87
CA ARG A 127 2.21 7.67 -17.00
C ARG A 127 1.01 7.76 -17.94
N ALA A 128 1.01 7.01 -19.05
CA ALA A 128 -0.10 6.99 -19.99
C ALA A 128 -1.41 6.48 -19.34
N PHE A 129 -1.38 5.39 -18.57
CA PHE A 129 -2.54 4.90 -17.81
C PHE A 129 -3.02 5.91 -16.78
N LYS A 130 -2.08 6.49 -16.00
CA LYS A 130 -2.39 7.49 -14.97
C LYS A 130 -3.10 8.70 -15.56
N LEU A 131 -2.59 9.23 -16.67
CA LEU A 131 -3.18 10.38 -17.37
C LEU A 131 -4.57 10.10 -17.93
N ARG A 132 -4.91 8.83 -18.20
CA ARG A 132 -6.26 8.44 -18.63
C ARG A 132 -7.24 8.18 -17.49
N GLY A 133 -6.79 8.21 -16.23
CA GLY A 133 -7.64 7.80 -15.09
C GLY A 133 -7.84 6.28 -15.00
N GLU A 134 -6.92 5.51 -15.59
CA GLU A 134 -7.02 4.06 -15.75
C GLU A 134 -5.93 3.30 -14.97
N SER A 135 -5.38 3.86 -13.88
CA SER A 135 -4.36 3.17 -13.05
C SER A 135 -4.85 1.82 -12.52
N TRP A 136 -6.16 1.61 -12.42
CA TRP A 136 -6.79 0.34 -12.06
C TRP A 136 -6.46 -0.82 -13.02
N LYS A 137 -6.20 -0.55 -14.30
CA LYS A 137 -5.81 -1.57 -15.29
C LYS A 137 -4.40 -2.10 -15.07
N MET A 138 -3.58 -1.41 -14.28
CA MET A 138 -2.24 -1.83 -13.89
C MET A 138 -2.18 -2.48 -12.50
N ALA A 139 -3.27 -2.42 -11.74
CA ALA A 139 -3.27 -2.87 -10.35
C ALA A 139 -3.25 -4.41 -10.25
N PRO A 140 -2.67 -4.96 -9.17
CA PRO A 140 -2.74 -6.39 -8.88
C PRO A 140 -4.20 -6.90 -8.84
N ARG A 141 -4.43 -8.20 -9.01
CA ARG A 141 -5.79 -8.76 -8.98
C ARG A 141 -6.32 -9.01 -7.57
N TYR A 142 -5.46 -9.43 -6.66
CA TYR A 142 -5.84 -9.86 -5.31
C TYR A 142 -5.39 -8.82 -4.30
N PHE A 143 -6.30 -8.42 -3.41
CA PHE A 143 -6.09 -7.31 -2.48
C PHE A 143 -6.36 -7.69 -1.02
N THR A 144 -7.15 -8.74 -0.75
CA THR A 144 -7.39 -9.18 0.63
C THR A 144 -6.23 -10.07 1.13
N VAL A 145 -6.03 -10.11 2.45
CA VAL A 145 -5.01 -10.96 3.06
C VAL A 145 -5.30 -12.42 2.74
N GLU A 146 -6.57 -12.79 2.83
CA GLU A 146 -7.10 -14.12 2.62
C GLU A 146 -6.90 -14.56 1.17
N GLU A 147 -7.21 -13.70 0.20
CA GLU A 147 -6.94 -13.97 -1.22
C GLU A 147 -5.45 -14.14 -1.49
N ILE A 148 -4.62 -13.23 -0.99
CA ILE A 148 -3.17 -13.28 -1.22
C ILE A 148 -2.58 -14.55 -0.60
N ILE A 149 -2.90 -14.87 0.66
CA ILE A 149 -2.43 -16.08 1.33
C ILE A 149 -2.93 -17.33 0.58
N ARG A 150 -4.20 -17.34 0.16
CA ARG A 150 -4.75 -18.44 -0.63
C ARG A 150 -3.96 -18.63 -1.93
N GLN A 151 -3.61 -17.56 -2.63
CA GLN A 151 -2.83 -17.64 -3.86
C GLN A 151 -1.41 -18.13 -3.62
N ILE A 152 -0.74 -17.66 -2.57
CA ILE A 152 0.57 -18.17 -2.16
C ILE A 152 0.49 -19.68 -1.93
N ASN A 153 -0.51 -20.15 -1.18
CA ASN A 153 -0.70 -21.56 -0.90
C ASN A 153 -1.02 -22.40 -2.15
N LEU A 154 -1.84 -21.87 -3.06
CA LEU A 154 -2.18 -22.51 -4.33
C LEU A 154 -1.00 -22.56 -5.32
N SER A 155 -0.01 -21.68 -5.15
CA SER A 155 1.19 -21.67 -6.00
C SER A 155 2.22 -22.74 -5.64
N VAL A 156 2.05 -23.45 -4.52
CA VAL A 156 3.01 -24.48 -4.09
C VAL A 156 2.98 -25.65 -5.07
N VAL A 157 4.16 -25.99 -5.60
CA VAL A 157 4.38 -27.10 -6.51
C VAL A 157 5.63 -27.88 -6.10
N SER A 158 5.69 -29.14 -6.52
CA SER A 158 6.93 -29.92 -6.55
C SER A 158 7.29 -30.27 -7.99
N VAL A 159 8.59 -30.33 -8.26
CA VAL A 159 9.16 -30.91 -9.48
C VAL A 159 9.94 -32.11 -8.99
N GLY A 160 9.91 -33.26 -9.69
CA GLY A 160 10.85 -34.39 -9.55
C GLY A 160 11.02 -35.06 -8.17
N THR A 161 11.32 -34.28 -7.15
CA THR A 161 11.50 -34.64 -5.75
C THR A 161 10.37 -34.09 -4.85
N ARG A 162 10.60 -34.11 -3.52
CA ARG A 162 9.71 -33.53 -2.49
C ARG A 162 10.03 -32.08 -2.15
N ASN A 163 10.90 -31.42 -2.91
CA ASN A 163 11.12 -29.99 -2.74
C ASN A 163 9.83 -29.20 -3.00
N ARG A 164 9.62 -28.18 -2.19
CA ARG A 164 8.50 -27.24 -2.34
C ARG A 164 9.02 -25.98 -2.99
N PHE A 165 8.42 -25.64 -4.13
CA PHE A 165 8.65 -24.41 -4.86
C PHE A 165 7.34 -23.65 -4.99
N TYR A 166 7.41 -22.38 -5.32
CA TYR A 166 6.24 -21.55 -5.61
C TYR A 166 6.23 -21.16 -7.09
N TYR A 167 5.17 -21.54 -7.81
CA TYR A 167 5.06 -21.36 -9.25
C TYR A 167 4.69 -19.92 -9.62
N LYS A 168 5.51 -19.29 -10.48
CA LYS A 168 5.25 -17.96 -11.03
C LYS A 168 4.31 -18.09 -12.24
N VAL A 169 3.00 -17.89 -12.03
CA VAL A 169 2.00 -18.00 -13.11
C VAL A 169 2.33 -17.08 -14.29
N GLU A 170 2.89 -15.90 -14.01
CA GLU A 170 3.22 -14.86 -14.98
C GLU A 170 4.54 -15.07 -15.75
N SER A 171 5.39 -16.03 -15.41
CA SER A 171 6.58 -16.35 -16.24
C SER A 171 6.77 -17.82 -16.53
N GLY A 172 6.07 -18.69 -15.80
CA GLY A 172 6.26 -20.13 -15.82
C GLY A 172 7.50 -20.60 -15.04
N GLY A 173 8.23 -19.69 -14.39
CA GLY A 173 9.34 -20.01 -13.50
C GLY A 173 8.88 -20.41 -12.09
N ARG A 174 9.82 -20.58 -11.17
CA ARG A 174 9.55 -20.92 -9.76
C ARG A 174 10.37 -20.06 -8.80
N LEU A 175 9.93 -19.99 -7.54
CA LEU A 175 10.66 -19.42 -6.42
C LEU A 175 10.95 -20.48 -5.35
N ILE A 176 12.11 -20.37 -4.73
CA ILE A 176 12.44 -21.03 -3.46
C ILE A 176 12.75 -19.97 -2.40
N THR A 177 12.26 -20.19 -1.17
CA THR A 177 12.53 -19.32 -0.01
C THR A 177 13.63 -19.90 0.87
N PRO A 178 14.25 -19.11 1.76
CA PRO A 178 15.25 -19.64 2.69
C PRO A 178 14.73 -20.78 3.56
N ASP A 179 13.47 -20.73 4.01
CA ASP A 179 12.86 -21.78 4.82
C ASP A 179 12.59 -23.06 4.00
N GLN A 180 12.07 -22.95 2.77
CA GLN A 180 11.89 -24.12 1.91
C GLN A 180 13.23 -24.76 1.52
N PHE A 181 14.28 -23.96 1.31
CA PHE A 181 15.63 -24.48 1.10
C PHE A 181 16.16 -25.16 2.37
N ALA A 182 16.00 -24.53 3.56
CA ALA A 182 16.43 -25.09 4.83
C ALA A 182 15.80 -26.46 5.12
N ALA A 183 14.54 -26.68 4.76
CA ALA A 183 13.81 -27.94 4.93
C ALA A 183 14.44 -29.13 4.17
N ILE A 184 15.35 -28.90 3.21
CA ILE A 184 16.08 -29.97 2.53
C ILE A 184 16.96 -30.75 3.51
N ILE A 185 17.46 -30.11 4.58
CA ILE A 185 18.32 -30.75 5.58
C ILE A 185 17.64 -31.92 6.29
N GLU A 186 16.30 -31.98 6.31
CA GLU A 186 15.53 -33.09 6.90
C GLU A 186 15.81 -34.42 6.19
N SER A 187 16.18 -34.36 4.90
CA SER A 187 16.56 -35.55 4.13
C SER A 187 18.03 -35.96 4.30
N LEU A 188 18.82 -35.26 5.14
CA LEU A 188 20.26 -35.49 5.27
C LEU A 188 20.62 -36.96 5.60
N ASP A 189 19.74 -37.70 6.27
CA ASP A 189 20.03 -39.09 6.63
C ASP A 189 19.97 -40.08 5.45
N ASP A 190 19.28 -39.73 4.37
CA ASP A 190 19.23 -40.48 3.11
C ASP A 190 20.05 -39.73 2.03
N LEU A 191 21.19 -40.33 1.64
CA LEU A 191 22.05 -39.75 0.61
C LEU A 191 21.32 -39.54 -0.71
N GLN A 192 20.50 -40.49 -1.14
CA GLN A 192 19.84 -40.40 -2.44
C GLN A 192 18.79 -39.30 -2.43
N GLU A 193 17.97 -39.24 -1.37
CA GLU A 193 16.97 -38.19 -1.23
C GLU A 193 17.65 -36.81 -1.11
N PHE A 194 18.60 -36.63 -0.20
CA PHE A 194 19.31 -35.36 0.00
C PHE A 194 20.01 -34.89 -1.27
N ARG A 195 20.73 -35.79 -1.96
CA ARG A 195 21.39 -35.50 -3.22
C ARG A 195 20.40 -35.09 -4.30
N SER A 196 19.31 -35.84 -4.48
CA SER A 196 18.32 -35.53 -5.50
C SER A 196 17.69 -34.14 -5.29
N ARG A 197 17.35 -33.81 -4.03
CA ARG A 197 16.75 -32.54 -3.65
C ARG A 197 17.69 -31.36 -3.85
N VAL A 198 18.97 -31.50 -3.49
CA VAL A 198 19.97 -30.43 -3.72
C VAL A 198 20.27 -30.26 -5.22
N CYS A 199 20.48 -31.36 -5.94
CA CYS A 199 20.78 -31.30 -7.38
C CYS A 199 19.62 -30.70 -8.17
N GLU A 200 18.37 -30.97 -7.81
CA GLU A 200 17.21 -30.37 -8.45
C GLU A 200 17.21 -28.83 -8.36
N VAL A 201 17.59 -28.26 -7.21
CA VAL A 201 17.70 -26.80 -7.06
C VAL A 201 18.73 -26.24 -8.04
N VAL A 202 19.89 -26.89 -8.16
CA VAL A 202 20.97 -26.45 -9.06
C VAL A 202 20.56 -26.61 -10.53
N ASP A 203 19.95 -27.74 -10.87
CA ASP A 203 19.51 -28.05 -12.24
C ASP A 203 18.41 -27.08 -12.71
N LEU A 204 17.44 -26.76 -11.85
CA LEU A 204 16.38 -25.80 -12.19
C LEU A 204 16.94 -24.38 -12.29
N TYR A 205 17.88 -23.97 -11.43
CA TYR A 205 18.47 -22.63 -11.52
C TYR A 205 19.31 -22.45 -12.79
N ALA A 206 19.92 -23.52 -13.31
CA ALA A 206 20.72 -23.49 -14.53
C ALA A 206 19.87 -23.45 -15.83
N ARG A 207 18.61 -23.88 -15.76
CA ARG A 207 17.72 -23.98 -16.93
C ARG A 207 16.92 -22.70 -17.17
N ARG A 208 16.50 -22.54 -18.42
CA ARG A 208 15.52 -21.54 -18.84
C ARG A 208 14.33 -22.25 -19.49
N ASN A 209 13.14 -21.72 -19.24
CA ASN A 209 11.91 -22.19 -19.84
C ASN A 209 11.75 -21.68 -21.28
N GLN A 210 10.65 -22.02 -21.94
CA GLN A 210 10.35 -21.62 -23.32
C GLN A 210 10.25 -20.10 -23.51
N ASN A 211 10.00 -19.34 -22.43
CA ASN A 211 9.96 -17.88 -22.43
C ASN A 211 11.33 -17.26 -22.09
N TYR A 212 12.39 -18.06 -22.07
CA TYR A 212 13.75 -17.66 -21.70
C TYR A 212 13.90 -17.13 -20.26
N VAL A 213 12.90 -17.37 -19.41
CA VAL A 213 12.94 -17.08 -17.97
C VAL A 213 13.59 -18.27 -17.27
N ARG A 214 14.35 -18.00 -16.20
CA ARG A 214 14.97 -19.05 -15.40
C ARG A 214 13.90 -19.98 -14.80
N GLU A 215 14.15 -21.29 -14.76
CA GLU A 215 13.18 -22.26 -14.24
C GLU A 215 13.02 -22.19 -12.71
N LEU A 216 14.02 -21.63 -12.01
CA LEU A 216 14.01 -21.35 -10.57
C LEU A 216 14.77 -20.07 -10.26
N ASP A 217 14.18 -19.19 -9.44
CA ASP A 217 14.84 -18.04 -8.81
C ASP A 217 14.80 -18.15 -7.27
N PHE A 218 15.63 -17.37 -6.60
CA PHE A 218 15.72 -17.30 -5.14
C PHE A 218 14.99 -16.03 -4.64
N PHE A 219 14.07 -16.22 -3.70
CA PHE A 219 13.21 -15.14 -3.19
C PHE A 219 14.00 -14.06 -2.42
N GLY A 220 13.76 -12.78 -2.73
CA GLY A 220 14.23 -11.63 -1.95
C GLY A 220 15.74 -11.37 -1.99
N VAL A 221 16.45 -11.97 -2.96
CA VAL A 221 17.91 -11.95 -3.03
C VAL A 221 18.44 -10.66 -3.67
N ALA A 222 19.38 -9.99 -3.00
CA ALA A 222 20.22 -8.95 -3.57
C ALA A 222 21.41 -9.55 -4.34
N ALA A 223 21.48 -9.29 -5.65
CA ALA A 223 22.45 -9.91 -6.56
C ALA A 223 23.91 -9.69 -6.16
N GLU A 224 24.22 -8.57 -5.50
CA GLU A 224 25.56 -8.18 -5.09
C GLU A 224 26.12 -9.06 -3.95
N THR A 225 25.24 -9.73 -3.20
CA THR A 225 25.60 -10.46 -1.97
C THR A 225 25.41 -11.98 -2.07
N PHE A 226 24.88 -12.46 -3.20
CA PHE A 226 24.48 -13.85 -3.39
C PHE A 226 25.46 -14.64 -4.25
N ASP A 227 26.21 -15.54 -3.62
CA ASP A 227 27.13 -16.44 -4.32
C ASP A 227 26.47 -17.80 -4.63
N PHE A 228 26.05 -18.00 -5.88
CA PHE A 228 25.48 -19.28 -6.31
C PHE A 228 26.51 -20.43 -6.37
N SER A 229 27.82 -20.13 -6.42
CA SER A 229 28.86 -21.16 -6.52
C SER A 229 28.90 -22.08 -5.30
N LEU A 230 28.37 -21.64 -4.15
CA LEU A 230 28.25 -22.46 -2.94
C LEU A 230 27.25 -23.61 -3.11
N PHE A 231 26.17 -23.40 -3.88
CA PHE A 231 25.19 -24.42 -4.20
C PHE A 231 25.76 -25.46 -5.17
N GLU A 232 26.49 -25.00 -6.18
CA GLU A 232 27.19 -25.87 -7.14
C GLU A 232 28.27 -26.73 -6.44
N LYS A 233 29.06 -26.13 -5.54
CA LYS A 233 30.05 -26.86 -4.71
C LYS A 233 29.41 -27.95 -3.87
N LEU A 234 28.27 -27.67 -3.25
CA LEU A 234 27.52 -28.66 -2.48
C LEU A 234 27.02 -29.80 -3.39
N ALA A 235 26.37 -29.47 -4.52
CA ALA A 235 25.87 -30.47 -5.45
C ALA A 235 26.99 -31.36 -6.01
N ALA A 236 28.13 -30.78 -6.41
CA ALA A 236 29.29 -31.51 -6.88
C ALA A 236 29.87 -32.45 -5.81
N TYR A 237 29.93 -31.99 -4.55
CA TYR A 237 30.36 -32.84 -3.43
C TYR A 237 29.42 -34.04 -3.25
N LEU A 238 28.10 -33.82 -3.27
CA LEU A 238 27.11 -34.88 -3.12
C LEU A 238 27.16 -35.89 -4.27
N GLN A 239 27.38 -35.43 -5.51
CA GLN A 239 27.57 -36.30 -6.67
C GLN A 239 28.81 -37.18 -6.56
N SER A 240 29.88 -36.69 -5.93
CA SER A 240 31.12 -37.46 -5.70
C SER A 240 30.99 -38.58 -4.65
N CYS A 241 29.94 -38.53 -3.82
CA CYS A 241 29.76 -39.48 -2.71
C CYS A 241 29.14 -40.81 -3.21
N LYS A 242 29.85 -41.92 -3.00
CA LYS A 242 29.37 -43.28 -3.31
C LYS A 242 28.65 -43.96 -2.13
N ASP A 243 28.94 -43.53 -0.91
CA ASP A 243 28.45 -44.06 0.36
C ASP A 243 28.29 -42.93 1.40
N TRP A 244 27.48 -43.15 2.44
CA TRP A 244 27.00 -42.09 3.35
C TRP A 244 27.46 -42.20 4.79
N THR A 245 28.78 -42.13 4.97
CA THR A 245 29.42 -42.19 6.28
C THR A 245 29.22 -40.91 7.10
N GLU A 246 29.34 -41.02 8.42
CA GLU A 246 29.19 -39.90 9.36
C GLU A 246 30.11 -38.70 9.04
N THR A 247 31.35 -38.97 8.61
CA THR A 247 32.29 -37.93 8.17
C THR A 247 31.77 -37.17 6.95
N ARG A 248 31.15 -37.87 5.98
CA ARG A 248 30.58 -37.24 4.79
C ARG A 248 29.30 -36.47 5.11
N LYS A 249 28.44 -37.03 5.97
CA LYS A 249 27.25 -36.33 6.51
C LYS A 249 27.64 -35.00 7.15
N LYS A 250 28.64 -34.98 8.03
CA LYS A 250 29.14 -33.75 8.67
C LYS A 250 29.66 -32.72 7.67
N LYS A 251 30.42 -33.15 6.66
CA LYS A 251 30.93 -32.25 5.61
C LYS A 251 29.80 -31.70 4.73
N ALA A 252 28.84 -32.54 4.33
CA ALA A 252 27.68 -32.13 3.56
C ALA A 252 26.81 -31.14 4.32
N ARG A 253 26.55 -31.40 5.61
CA ARG A 253 25.85 -30.47 6.51
C ARG A 253 26.54 -29.11 6.55
N LYS A 254 27.86 -29.08 6.74
CA LYS A 254 28.63 -27.82 6.76
C LYS A 254 28.52 -27.04 5.44
N LEU A 255 28.63 -27.72 4.30
CA LEU A 255 28.49 -27.08 2.98
C LEU A 255 27.07 -26.57 2.75
N PHE A 256 26.06 -27.32 3.19
CA PHE A 256 24.67 -26.91 3.14
C PHE A 256 24.39 -25.69 4.02
N GLU A 257 24.87 -25.70 5.26
CA GLU A 257 24.76 -24.56 6.19
C GLU A 257 25.43 -23.30 5.62
N GLN A 258 26.57 -23.44 4.94
CA GLN A 258 27.23 -22.33 4.24
C GLN A 258 26.39 -21.78 3.08
N ALA A 259 25.79 -22.64 2.27
CA ALA A 259 24.89 -22.22 1.18
C ALA A 259 23.63 -21.55 1.72
N LEU A 260 23.03 -22.11 2.79
CA LEU A 260 21.86 -21.55 3.45
C LEU A 260 22.16 -20.19 4.09
N GLU A 261 23.30 -20.04 4.76
CA GLU A 261 23.71 -18.76 5.35
C GLU A 261 23.97 -17.70 4.28
N ASN A 262 24.60 -18.07 3.17
CA ASN A 262 24.76 -17.18 2.01
C ASN A 262 23.40 -16.73 1.45
N PHE A 263 22.41 -17.63 1.39
CA PHE A 263 21.06 -17.27 0.98
C PHE A 263 20.43 -16.29 1.99
N ARG A 264 20.44 -16.60 3.29
CA ARG A 264 19.86 -15.73 4.32
C ARG A 264 20.50 -14.35 4.36
N ARG A 265 21.82 -14.25 4.26
CA ARG A 265 22.54 -12.98 4.26
C ARG A 265 22.19 -12.11 3.06
N ALA A 266 21.83 -12.72 1.93
CA ALA A 266 21.44 -12.00 0.72
C ALA A 266 19.97 -11.55 0.74
N VAL A 267 19.20 -11.89 1.78
CA VAL A 267 17.78 -11.58 1.93
C VAL A 267 17.59 -10.65 3.14
N PRO A 268 16.83 -9.53 3.00
CA PRO A 268 16.51 -8.65 4.12
C PRO A 268 15.93 -9.40 5.34
N PRO A 269 16.24 -8.99 6.59
CA PRO A 269 15.85 -9.72 7.80
C PRO A 269 14.35 -10.07 7.88
N ASP A 270 13.48 -9.15 7.46
CA ASP A 270 12.02 -9.32 7.48
C ASP A 270 11.50 -10.37 6.48
N LEU A 271 12.35 -10.82 5.56
CA LEU A 271 12.01 -11.73 4.46
C LEU A 271 12.62 -13.14 4.63
N GLN A 272 13.50 -13.34 5.61
CA GLN A 272 14.24 -14.60 5.78
C GLN A 272 13.40 -15.79 6.23
N ARG A 273 12.21 -15.56 6.79
CA ARG A 273 11.30 -16.61 7.28
C ARG A 273 9.95 -16.52 6.57
N ASP A 274 9.41 -17.67 6.18
CA ASP A 274 8.11 -17.76 5.53
C ASP A 274 7.02 -17.31 6.51
N ALA A 275 6.47 -16.10 6.29
CA ALA A 275 5.49 -15.50 7.17
C ALA A 275 4.32 -14.88 6.37
N PRO A 276 3.39 -15.69 5.83
CA PRO A 276 2.25 -15.19 5.05
C PRO A 276 1.35 -14.20 5.81
N ASN A 277 1.35 -14.24 7.14
CA ASN A 277 0.61 -13.30 7.97
C ASN A 277 1.34 -11.97 8.18
N ASN A 278 2.68 -11.94 8.05
CA ASN A 278 3.47 -10.71 8.14
C ASN A 278 3.22 -9.84 6.89
N PRO A 279 2.81 -8.57 7.03
CA PRO A 279 2.53 -7.70 5.88
C PRO A 279 3.72 -7.47 4.95
N ALA A 280 4.91 -7.20 5.47
CA ALA A 280 6.10 -6.94 4.67
C ALA A 280 6.48 -8.19 3.84
N TRP A 281 6.54 -9.36 4.51
CA TRP A 281 6.82 -10.62 3.83
C TRP A 281 5.77 -10.95 2.77
N ARG A 282 4.47 -10.92 3.14
CA ARG A 282 3.37 -11.27 2.23
C ARG A 282 3.35 -10.39 0.98
N THR A 283 3.48 -9.08 1.15
CA THR A 283 3.47 -8.13 0.03
C THR A 283 4.67 -8.35 -0.89
N HIS A 284 5.88 -8.52 -0.33
CA HIS A 284 7.07 -8.73 -1.13
C HIS A 284 7.04 -10.08 -1.86
N PHE A 285 6.69 -11.16 -1.15
CA PHE A 285 6.59 -12.50 -1.70
C PHE A 285 5.53 -12.57 -2.81
N TYR A 286 4.33 -12.05 -2.56
CA TYR A 286 3.28 -12.03 -3.58
C TYR A 286 3.67 -11.18 -4.80
N SER A 287 4.41 -10.09 -4.58
CA SER A 287 4.95 -9.25 -5.66
C SER A 287 5.96 -9.99 -6.54
N GLU A 288 6.94 -10.68 -5.95
CA GLU A 288 7.90 -11.49 -6.73
C GLU A 288 7.23 -12.68 -7.42
N LEU A 289 6.31 -13.36 -6.72
CA LEU A 289 5.60 -14.54 -7.23
C LEU A 289 4.75 -14.22 -8.48
N ASN A 290 4.08 -13.07 -8.47
CA ASN A 290 3.23 -12.63 -9.58
C ASN A 290 3.92 -11.60 -10.47
N GLU A 291 5.22 -11.38 -10.26
CA GLU A 291 6.04 -10.41 -10.99
C GLU A 291 5.44 -9.00 -11.05
N ILE A 292 4.71 -8.64 -9.98
CA ILE A 292 3.93 -7.41 -9.88
C ILE A 292 4.87 -6.23 -10.16
N PRO A 293 4.49 -5.32 -11.07
CA PRO A 293 5.26 -4.11 -11.29
C PRO A 293 5.32 -3.27 -9.99
N PRO A 294 6.25 -2.31 -9.87
CA PRO A 294 6.17 -1.32 -8.80
C PRO A 294 4.73 -0.80 -8.70
N THR A 295 4.18 -0.85 -7.50
CA THR A 295 2.77 -0.49 -7.30
C THR A 295 2.61 1.02 -7.46
N GLU A 296 1.39 1.47 -7.76
CA GLU A 296 1.15 2.91 -7.95
C GLU A 296 1.48 3.68 -6.66
N GLU A 297 1.26 3.08 -5.50
CA GLU A 297 1.59 3.65 -4.19
C GLU A 297 3.09 3.93 -4.07
N SER A 298 3.92 2.95 -4.39
CA SER A 298 5.38 3.05 -4.31
C SER A 298 5.91 4.18 -5.20
N ILE A 299 5.38 4.31 -6.42
CA ILE A 299 5.79 5.37 -7.36
C ILE A 299 5.31 6.75 -6.91
N LEU A 300 4.13 6.84 -6.32
CA LEU A 300 3.58 8.07 -5.77
C LEU A 300 4.27 8.50 -4.47
N GLY A 301 5.23 7.71 -3.94
CA GLY A 301 5.86 7.96 -2.65
C GLY A 301 4.89 7.81 -1.48
N ILE A 302 3.82 7.05 -1.67
CA ILE A 302 2.92 6.65 -0.58
C ILE A 302 3.65 5.60 0.25
N SER A 303 3.55 5.71 1.57
CA SER A 303 4.19 4.82 2.55
C SER A 303 3.88 3.35 2.24
N ASP A 304 4.86 2.47 2.50
CA ASP A 304 4.77 1.03 2.25
C ASP A 304 3.58 0.35 2.95
N GLU A 305 3.03 0.96 3.99
CA GLU A 305 1.81 0.46 4.66
C GLU A 305 0.57 0.43 3.73
N PHE A 306 0.53 1.33 2.74
CA PHE A 306 -0.52 1.35 1.71
C PHE A 306 -0.24 0.40 0.55
N ASN A 307 1.00 -0.09 0.42
CA ASN A 307 1.40 -0.93 -0.69
C ASN A 307 0.51 -2.18 -0.74
N MET A 308 -0.09 -2.44 -1.90
CA MET A 308 -1.04 -3.55 -2.11
C MET A 308 -2.28 -3.52 -1.22
N ASN A 309 -2.54 -2.42 -0.52
CA ASN A 309 -3.75 -2.23 0.28
C ASN A 309 -4.72 -1.22 -0.34
N ILE A 310 -4.35 -0.60 -1.47
CA ILE A 310 -5.28 0.21 -2.25
C ILE A 310 -5.76 -0.60 -3.45
N ARG A 311 -7.07 -0.78 -3.53
CA ARG A 311 -7.72 -1.24 -4.75
C ARG A 311 -8.02 -0.03 -5.62
N TRP A 312 -7.25 0.17 -6.69
CA TRP A 312 -7.58 1.14 -7.73
C TRP A 312 -8.87 0.74 -8.44
N LEU A 313 -9.79 1.69 -8.59
CA LEU A 313 -11.15 1.43 -9.04
C LEU A 313 -11.35 1.92 -10.48
N PRO A 314 -12.20 1.24 -11.28
CA PRO A 314 -12.73 1.80 -12.51
C PRO A 314 -13.31 3.19 -12.26
N GLY A 315 -12.92 4.14 -13.10
CA GLY A 315 -13.19 5.56 -12.91
C GLY A 315 -13.67 6.20 -14.20
N CYS A 316 -12.99 7.26 -14.62
CA CYS A 316 -13.34 7.98 -15.84
C CYS A 316 -12.10 8.56 -16.52
N ARG A 317 -12.18 8.69 -17.85
CA ARG A 317 -11.22 9.45 -18.65
C ARG A 317 -11.77 10.85 -18.96
N ILE A 318 -10.87 11.82 -19.09
CA ILE A 318 -11.21 13.21 -19.40
C ILE A 318 -10.64 13.56 -20.77
N THR A 319 -11.50 13.65 -21.78
CA THR A 319 -11.09 13.88 -23.17
C THR A 319 -11.79 15.12 -23.71
N GLY A 320 -11.01 16.12 -24.16
CA GLY A 320 -11.58 17.37 -24.69
C GLY A 320 -12.46 18.14 -23.68
N GLY A 321 -12.26 17.93 -22.37
CA GLY A 321 -13.11 18.51 -21.32
C GLY A 321 -14.40 17.77 -21.02
N LYS A 322 -14.66 16.65 -21.70
CA LYS A 322 -15.78 15.75 -21.41
C LYS A 322 -15.31 14.57 -20.56
N VAL A 323 -16.14 14.19 -19.60
CA VAL A 323 -15.93 12.99 -18.77
C VAL A 323 -16.54 11.80 -19.50
N VAL A 324 -15.74 10.76 -19.73
CA VAL A 324 -16.19 9.48 -20.27
C VAL A 324 -16.02 8.43 -19.17
N TRP A 325 -17.13 7.89 -18.70
CA TRP A 325 -17.18 6.94 -17.60
C TRP A 325 -16.78 5.54 -18.06
N ASP A 326 -16.08 4.82 -17.19
CA ASP A 326 -15.82 3.39 -17.42
C ASP A 326 -17.14 2.61 -17.34
N PRO A 327 -17.41 1.64 -18.24
CA PRO A 327 -18.64 0.84 -18.20
C PRO A 327 -18.85 0.05 -16.89
N HIS A 328 -17.76 -0.28 -16.19
CA HIS A 328 -17.78 -1.06 -14.96
C HIS A 328 -17.66 -0.21 -13.69
N ILE A 329 -17.83 1.11 -13.81
CA ILE A 329 -17.79 2.01 -12.66
C ILE A 329 -18.92 1.70 -11.67
N GLU A 330 -18.58 1.63 -10.38
CA GLU A 330 -19.59 1.53 -9.31
C GLU A 330 -20.33 2.87 -9.18
N ASP A 331 -21.66 2.86 -8.96
CA ASP A 331 -22.46 4.09 -8.79
C ASP A 331 -21.91 5.01 -7.69
N ALA A 332 -21.47 4.43 -6.57
CA ALA A 332 -20.86 5.16 -5.48
C ALA A 332 -19.55 5.86 -5.88
N VAL A 333 -18.78 5.25 -6.78
CA VAL A 333 -17.53 5.82 -7.31
C VAL A 333 -17.83 6.92 -8.31
N ALA A 334 -18.80 6.71 -9.21
CA ALA A 334 -19.26 7.71 -10.16
C ALA A 334 -19.77 8.97 -9.43
N SER A 335 -20.58 8.80 -8.38
CA SER A 335 -21.06 9.92 -7.56
C SER A 335 -19.90 10.66 -6.88
N LEU A 336 -18.94 9.94 -6.30
CA LEU A 336 -17.80 10.57 -5.63
C LEU A 336 -16.95 11.37 -6.63
N LEU A 337 -16.69 10.83 -7.83
CA LEU A 337 -15.96 11.56 -8.87
C LEU A 337 -16.69 12.84 -9.32
N LYS A 338 -18.03 12.83 -9.37
CA LYS A 338 -18.82 14.07 -9.61
C LYS A 338 -18.59 15.11 -8.50
N ASP A 339 -18.47 14.69 -7.24
CA ASP A 339 -18.15 15.59 -6.12
C ASP A 339 -16.76 16.20 -6.28
N PHE A 340 -15.79 15.40 -6.73
CA PHE A 340 -14.44 15.89 -7.05
C PHE A 340 -14.45 16.94 -8.15
N PHE A 341 -15.17 16.71 -9.24
CA PHE A 341 -15.28 17.70 -10.31
C PHE A 341 -15.93 19.01 -9.85
N ARG A 342 -16.94 18.92 -8.97
CA ARG A 342 -17.57 20.10 -8.37
C ARG A 342 -16.61 20.86 -7.45
N PHE A 343 -15.87 20.14 -6.60
CA PHE A 343 -15.00 20.74 -5.59
C PHE A 343 -13.69 21.30 -6.16
N TYR A 344 -13.02 20.54 -7.03
CA TYR A 344 -11.71 20.92 -7.60
C TYR A 344 -11.80 21.62 -8.95
N GLY A 345 -12.98 21.65 -9.58
CA GLY A 345 -13.14 22.20 -10.92
C GLY A 345 -12.48 21.34 -12.00
N PRO A 346 -12.03 21.95 -13.13
CA PRO A 346 -11.50 21.22 -14.27
C PRO A 346 -10.23 20.41 -13.96
N LEU A 347 -10.34 19.09 -14.08
CA LEU A 347 -9.23 18.15 -13.91
C LEU A 347 -8.59 17.78 -15.26
N GLU A 348 -7.29 17.48 -15.25
CA GLU A 348 -6.59 16.77 -16.33
C GLU A 348 -6.87 15.28 -16.23
N TYR A 349 -6.71 14.72 -15.02
CA TYR A 349 -6.98 13.32 -14.72
C TYR A 349 -7.31 13.14 -13.24
N ILE A 350 -7.96 12.02 -12.93
CA ILE A 350 -8.20 11.55 -11.56
C ILE A 350 -8.18 10.02 -11.56
N ASN A 351 -7.43 9.45 -10.61
CA ASN A 351 -7.46 8.03 -10.29
C ASN A 351 -7.95 7.87 -8.86
N LEU A 352 -8.91 6.98 -8.63
CA LEU A 352 -9.47 6.73 -7.32
C LEU A 352 -9.15 5.29 -6.89
N GLY A 353 -8.66 5.15 -5.67
CA GLY A 353 -8.46 3.87 -5.01
C GLY A 353 -9.24 3.78 -3.71
N ARG A 354 -9.66 2.58 -3.34
CA ARG A 354 -10.29 2.26 -2.05
C ARG A 354 -9.27 1.54 -1.18
N LEU A 355 -9.07 2.04 0.04
CA LEU A 355 -8.20 1.39 1.03
C LEU A 355 -8.91 0.14 1.55
N MET A 356 -8.35 -1.05 1.40
CA MET A 356 -9.06 -2.29 1.73
C MET A 356 -9.02 -2.65 3.22
N ARG A 357 -7.99 -2.19 3.95
CA ARG A 357 -7.78 -2.50 5.38
C ARG A 357 -7.37 -1.28 6.19
N SER A 358 -7.74 -1.28 7.48
CA SER A 358 -7.25 -0.31 8.47
C SER A 358 -5.71 -0.36 8.58
N GLN A 359 -5.08 0.80 8.77
CA GLN A 359 -3.63 0.91 9.04
C GLN A 359 -3.28 0.86 10.52
N SER A 360 -4.25 1.12 11.40
CA SER A 360 -4.06 1.06 12.85
C SER A 360 -4.31 -0.36 13.35
N THR A 361 -3.37 -0.88 14.13
CA THR A 361 -3.41 -2.19 14.81
C THR A 361 -4.08 -2.12 16.19
N LYS A 362 -4.23 -0.92 16.76
CA LYS A 362 -4.76 -0.69 18.12
C LYS A 362 -6.26 -0.42 18.18
N ARG A 363 -6.91 -0.09 17.05
CA ARG A 363 -8.35 0.22 17.03
C ARG A 363 -9.20 -1.05 16.97
N ALA A 364 -10.30 -1.07 17.73
CA ALA A 364 -11.17 -2.24 17.84
C ALA A 364 -11.77 -2.69 16.49
N ALA A 365 -11.99 -4.00 16.33
CA ALA A 365 -12.70 -4.56 15.18
C ALA A 365 -14.08 -3.89 15.02
N GLY A 366 -14.39 -3.42 13.80
CA GLY A 366 -15.62 -2.67 13.50
C GLY A 366 -15.48 -1.14 13.47
N SER A 367 -14.31 -0.58 13.84
CA SER A 367 -14.03 0.86 13.69
C SER A 367 -13.60 1.26 12.28
N TYR A 368 -13.46 0.31 11.36
CA TYR A 368 -13.00 0.55 9.99
C TYR A 368 -14.03 1.43 9.25
N ARG A 369 -13.53 2.54 8.70
CA ARG A 369 -14.31 3.50 7.92
C ARG A 369 -13.91 3.35 6.47
N GLU A 370 -14.86 3.53 5.56
CA GLU A 370 -14.54 3.61 4.15
C GLU A 370 -13.55 4.76 3.91
N VAL A 371 -12.41 4.42 3.32
CA VAL A 371 -11.34 5.36 2.99
C VAL A 371 -11.02 5.23 1.51
N PHE A 372 -10.99 6.37 0.81
CA PHE A 372 -10.52 6.46 -0.56
C PHE A 372 -9.22 7.26 -0.64
N ILE A 373 -8.41 6.95 -1.64
CA ILE A 373 -7.23 7.70 -2.02
C ILE A 373 -7.47 8.20 -3.45
N ALA A 374 -7.42 9.50 -3.64
CA ALA A 374 -7.58 10.13 -4.95
C ALA A 374 -6.25 10.75 -5.38
N VAL A 375 -5.81 10.41 -6.58
CA VAL A 375 -4.64 11.01 -7.23
C VAL A 375 -5.16 11.83 -8.40
N LEU A 376 -5.04 13.15 -8.30
CA LEU A 376 -5.64 14.07 -9.26
C LEU A 376 -4.69 15.17 -9.66
N LYS A 377 -4.89 15.71 -10.86
CA LYS A 377 -4.23 16.92 -11.31
C LYS A 377 -5.26 17.87 -11.91
N GLN A 378 -5.29 19.11 -11.43
CA GLN A 378 -6.10 20.17 -12.01
C GLN A 378 -5.39 20.76 -13.23
N ARG A 379 -6.13 21.20 -14.27
CA ARG A 379 -5.55 21.71 -15.54
C ARG A 379 -4.57 22.87 -15.39
N ASN A 380 -4.77 23.70 -14.37
CA ASN A 380 -3.96 24.90 -14.15
C ASN A 380 -3.00 24.73 -12.96
N ASN A 381 -2.89 23.53 -12.41
CA ASN A 381 -2.01 23.26 -11.28
C ASN A 381 -0.75 22.52 -11.78
N ALA A 382 0.42 23.01 -11.37
CA ALA A 382 1.69 22.44 -11.78
C ALA A 382 1.91 21.03 -11.21
N THR A 383 1.37 20.75 -10.03
CA THR A 383 1.63 19.50 -9.30
C THR A 383 0.39 18.62 -9.20
N GLU A 384 0.65 17.31 -9.23
CA GLU A 384 -0.35 16.32 -8.85
C GLU A 384 -0.60 16.34 -7.34
N GLN A 385 -1.83 16.03 -6.95
CA GLN A 385 -2.27 15.99 -5.56
C GLN A 385 -2.73 14.59 -5.20
N ILE A 386 -2.30 14.12 -4.03
CA ILE A 386 -2.79 12.89 -3.41
C ILE A 386 -3.70 13.29 -2.25
N ARG A 387 -4.94 12.82 -2.26
CA ARG A 387 -5.98 13.15 -1.29
C ARG A 387 -6.46 11.89 -0.59
N ILE A 388 -6.59 11.94 0.73
CA ILE A 388 -7.23 10.90 1.53
C ILE A 388 -8.65 11.37 1.85
N LEU A 389 -9.63 10.53 1.53
CA LEU A 389 -11.03 10.72 1.86
C LEU A 389 -11.45 9.70 2.87
N ARG A 390 -11.98 10.13 4.01
CA ARG A 390 -12.43 9.23 5.07
C ARG A 390 -13.87 9.52 5.42
N LYS A 391 -14.74 8.51 5.33
CA LYS A 391 -16.15 8.64 5.71
C LYS A 391 -16.25 9.09 7.19
N VAL A 392 -17.11 10.07 7.45
CA VAL A 392 -17.34 10.59 8.82
C VAL A 392 -18.02 9.52 9.66
N TRP A 393 -17.52 9.30 10.88
CA TRP A 393 -17.95 8.19 11.74
C TRP A 393 -19.29 8.42 12.42
N ARG A 394 -19.42 9.53 13.15
CA ARG A 394 -20.68 9.90 13.79
C ARG A 394 -21.56 10.63 12.77
N ASN A 395 -21.92 9.90 11.72
CA ASN A 395 -22.85 10.35 10.69
C ASN A 395 -24.31 10.09 11.15
N ILE A 396 -25.28 10.39 10.29
CA ILE A 396 -26.70 10.20 10.61
C ILE A 396 -27.01 8.75 11.01
N LEU A 397 -26.46 7.76 10.27
CA LEU A 397 -26.64 6.33 10.58
C LEU A 397 -26.13 5.96 11.98
N TYR A 398 -25.00 6.52 12.42
CA TYR A 398 -24.46 6.28 13.76
C TYR A 398 -25.46 6.65 14.86
N TYR A 399 -26.19 7.76 14.70
CA TYR A 399 -27.19 8.23 15.66
C TYR A 399 -28.52 7.49 15.52
N LEU A 400 -28.98 7.22 14.29
CA LEU A 400 -30.18 6.40 14.07
C LEU A 400 -30.05 5.01 14.72
N ASN A 401 -28.90 4.36 14.56
CA ASN A 401 -28.61 3.05 15.17
C ASN A 401 -28.57 3.09 16.71
N ARG A 402 -28.55 4.28 17.32
CA ARG A 402 -28.62 4.50 18.77
C ARG A 402 -30.00 4.97 19.25
N GLY A 403 -31.01 4.88 18.38
CA GLY A 403 -32.40 5.19 18.72
C GLY A 403 -32.77 6.68 18.63
N TYR A 404 -31.90 7.53 18.08
CA TYR A 404 -32.25 8.93 17.85
C TYR A 404 -33.22 9.07 16.67
N PRO A 405 -34.27 9.91 16.76
CA PRO A 405 -35.12 10.25 15.61
C PRO A 405 -34.32 10.91 14.47
N LEU A 406 -34.80 10.80 13.23
CA LEU A 406 -34.07 11.28 12.04
C LEU A 406 -33.65 12.75 12.11
N GLU A 407 -34.55 13.65 12.51
CA GLU A 407 -34.21 15.08 12.64
C GLU A 407 -33.12 15.32 13.67
N ARG A 408 -33.21 14.66 14.83
CA ARG A 408 -32.17 14.79 15.86
C ARG A 408 -30.85 14.15 15.41
N ALA A 409 -30.89 13.04 14.67
CA ALA A 409 -29.70 12.42 14.10
C ALA A 409 -29.01 13.32 13.07
N ARG A 410 -29.78 14.09 12.27
CA ARG A 410 -29.26 15.11 11.34
C ARG A 410 -28.53 16.22 12.09
N GLU A 411 -29.16 16.80 13.11
CA GLU A 411 -28.57 17.86 13.95
C GLU A 411 -27.27 17.39 14.60
N LEU A 412 -27.28 16.23 15.25
CA LEU A 412 -26.10 15.69 15.94
C LEU A 412 -24.95 15.36 14.98
N ALA A 413 -25.26 14.84 13.78
CA ALA A 413 -24.25 14.57 12.76
C ALA A 413 -23.60 15.84 12.21
N ALA A 414 -24.39 16.89 11.97
CA ALA A 414 -23.89 18.21 11.57
C ALA A 414 -23.02 18.82 12.67
N GLY A 415 -23.50 18.78 13.93
CA GLY A 415 -22.75 19.22 15.10
C GLY A 415 -21.41 18.52 15.28
N TYR A 416 -21.37 17.21 15.07
CA TYR A 416 -20.13 16.44 15.14
C TYR A 416 -19.12 16.83 14.04
N LEU A 417 -19.60 17.15 12.85
CA LEU A 417 -18.77 17.60 11.75
C LEU A 417 -18.12 18.95 12.09
N GLU A 418 -18.92 19.94 12.51
CA GLU A 418 -18.44 21.24 12.99
C GLU A 418 -17.47 21.09 14.17
N TYR A 419 -17.83 20.27 15.15
CA TYR A 419 -16.98 19.96 16.30
C TYR A 419 -15.60 19.43 15.88
N THR A 420 -15.52 18.67 14.79
CA THR A 420 -14.24 18.16 14.31
C THR A 420 -13.37 19.27 13.72
N PHE A 421 -13.95 20.25 13.02
CA PHE A 421 -13.22 21.43 12.54
C PHE A 421 -12.82 22.37 13.66
N ASP A 422 -13.71 22.61 14.62
CA ASP A 422 -13.42 23.43 15.81
C ASP A 422 -12.23 22.84 16.61
N ARG A 423 -12.20 21.51 16.78
CA ARG A 423 -11.07 20.80 17.40
C ARG A 423 -9.76 21.01 16.65
N ARG A 424 -9.78 20.89 15.31
CA ARG A 424 -8.59 21.13 14.49
C ARG A 424 -8.08 22.55 14.66
N GLU A 425 -8.98 23.53 14.65
CA GLU A 425 -8.63 24.94 14.80
C GLU A 425 -7.99 25.20 16.17
N ILE A 426 -8.56 24.66 17.25
CA ILE A 426 -7.96 24.73 18.59
C ILE A 426 -6.55 24.13 18.58
N LEU A 427 -6.36 22.93 18.02
CA LEU A 427 -5.04 22.30 17.96
C LEU A 427 -4.04 23.13 17.15
N SER A 428 -4.48 23.74 16.05
CA SER A 428 -3.66 24.66 15.27
C SER A 428 -3.27 25.91 16.06
N LEU A 429 -4.20 26.50 16.83
CA LEU A 429 -3.93 27.64 17.71
C LEU A 429 -2.97 27.29 18.85
N LEU A 430 -2.93 26.02 19.27
CA LEU A 430 -1.98 25.48 20.24
C LEU A 430 -0.62 25.13 19.62
N GLY A 431 -0.43 25.37 18.32
CA GLY A 431 0.82 25.13 17.62
C GLY A 431 1.02 23.68 17.16
N VAL A 432 -0.03 22.86 17.14
CA VAL A 432 0.06 21.52 16.54
C VAL A 432 0.10 21.63 15.03
N ASN A 433 1.09 20.98 14.42
CA ASN A 433 1.15 20.85 12.98
C ASN A 433 0.11 19.82 12.49
N THR A 434 -1.07 20.30 12.11
CA THR A 434 -2.15 19.48 11.55
C THR A 434 -2.42 19.87 10.09
N PRO A 435 -2.69 18.90 9.21
CA PRO A 435 -2.96 19.20 7.80
C PRO A 435 -4.25 20.01 7.64
N PRO A 436 -4.39 20.80 6.56
CA PRO A 436 -5.68 21.36 6.16
C PRO A 436 -6.66 20.23 5.81
N VAL A 437 -7.82 20.25 6.47
CA VAL A 437 -8.90 19.30 6.24
C VAL A 437 -10.11 20.08 5.76
N ASN A 438 -10.75 19.60 4.71
CA ASN A 438 -12.08 20.02 4.27
C ASN A 438 -13.00 18.79 4.29
N TYR A 439 -14.21 18.92 3.79
CA TYR A 439 -15.10 17.78 3.61
C TYR A 439 -15.87 17.87 2.29
N LEU A 440 -16.27 16.71 1.79
CA LEU A 440 -17.21 16.56 0.68
C LEU A 440 -18.50 15.98 1.26
N THR A 441 -19.65 16.44 0.75
CA THR A 441 -20.96 15.88 1.07
C THR A 441 -21.63 15.36 -0.19
N ARG A 442 -22.40 14.29 -0.02
CA ARG A 442 -23.27 13.75 -1.06
C ARG A 442 -24.54 13.20 -0.46
N GLU A 443 -25.57 13.09 -1.28
CA GLU A 443 -26.81 12.41 -0.92
C GLU A 443 -26.66 10.90 -1.20
N GLU A 444 -27.00 10.07 -0.22
CA GLU A 444 -27.11 8.62 -0.35
C GLU A 444 -28.56 8.22 -0.05
N GLU A 445 -29.18 7.46 -0.94
CA GLU A 445 -30.48 6.83 -0.65
C GLU A 445 -30.27 5.57 0.18
N LEU A 446 -30.91 5.52 1.34
CA LEU A 446 -30.84 4.38 2.24
C LEU A 446 -32.20 3.66 2.34
N PRO A 447 -32.25 2.33 2.15
CA PRO A 447 -33.47 1.56 2.28
C PRO A 447 -34.17 1.79 3.63
N GLY A 448 -35.44 2.17 3.61
CA GLY A 448 -36.27 2.38 4.81
C GLY A 448 -36.01 3.69 5.56
N ILE A 449 -35.01 4.49 5.16
CA ILE A 449 -34.71 5.80 5.76
C ILE A 449 -34.96 6.94 4.76
N GLY A 450 -34.67 6.70 3.48
CA GLY A 450 -34.72 7.70 2.42
C GLY A 450 -33.36 8.35 2.19
N VAL A 451 -33.37 9.52 1.55
CA VAL A 451 -32.14 10.23 1.16
C VAL A 451 -31.54 10.96 2.36
N ILE A 452 -30.26 10.68 2.64
CA ILE A 452 -29.49 11.34 3.70
C ILE A 452 -28.16 11.90 3.20
N PRO A 453 -27.68 13.02 3.75
CA PRO A 453 -26.33 13.49 3.46
C PRO A 453 -25.28 12.61 4.15
N VAL A 454 -24.26 12.24 3.39
CA VAL A 454 -23.06 11.53 3.84
C VAL A 454 -21.85 12.40 3.59
N ALA A 455 -21.03 12.56 4.62
CA ALA A 455 -19.83 13.38 4.59
C ALA A 455 -18.56 12.53 4.57
N PHE A 456 -17.55 13.02 3.85
CA PHE A 456 -16.18 12.49 3.83
C PHE A 456 -15.22 13.61 4.17
N PHE A 457 -14.36 13.40 5.17
CA PHE A 457 -13.21 14.28 5.39
C PHE A 457 -12.25 14.15 4.22
N ASN A 458 -11.86 15.26 3.62
CA ASN A 458 -10.95 15.36 2.50
C ASN A 458 -9.68 16.11 2.93
N ARG A 459 -8.56 15.41 3.01
CA ARG A 459 -7.26 15.98 3.41
C ARG A 459 -6.15 15.57 2.44
N PRO A 460 -5.02 16.30 2.36
CA PRO A 460 -3.87 15.83 1.61
C PRO A 460 -3.29 14.55 2.27
N TYR A 461 -2.69 13.70 1.45
CA TYR A 461 -1.73 12.71 1.94
C TYR A 461 -0.52 13.46 2.51
N ILE A 462 0.03 12.94 3.61
CA ILE A 462 1.16 13.54 4.31
C ILE A 462 2.29 12.53 4.21
N SER A 463 3.37 12.90 3.51
CA SER A 463 4.60 12.11 3.50
C SER A 463 5.26 12.12 4.87
N GLY A 464 5.97 11.06 5.21
CA GLY A 464 6.68 10.95 6.49
C GLY A 464 6.70 9.51 6.99
N LEU A 465 7.32 9.30 8.15
CA LEU A 465 7.39 8.00 8.80
C LEU A 465 6.45 7.97 10.00
N ALA A 466 5.44 7.09 9.96
CA ALA A 466 4.56 6.86 11.09
C ALA A 466 5.33 6.26 12.28
N THR A 467 5.04 6.76 13.48
CA THR A 467 5.79 6.41 14.71
C THR A 467 5.70 4.94 15.10
N ASP A 468 4.64 4.24 14.70
CA ASP A 468 4.46 2.79 14.92
C ASP A 468 5.10 1.94 13.80
N LYS A 469 5.61 2.56 12.73
CA LYS A 469 6.25 1.89 11.57
C LYS A 469 7.75 2.10 11.50
N VAL A 470 8.36 2.77 12.47
CA VAL A 470 9.82 2.98 12.50
C VAL A 470 10.51 1.63 12.62
N SER A 471 11.43 1.29 11.71
CA SER A 471 12.22 0.05 11.73
C SER A 471 13.46 0.16 12.61
N ASP A 472 14.06 -0.98 12.99
CA ASP A 472 15.28 -1.00 13.83
C ASP A 472 16.47 -0.31 13.15
N TYR A 473 16.49 -0.23 11.81
CA TYR A 473 17.48 0.52 11.04
C TYR A 473 17.60 2.00 11.46
N TYR A 474 16.48 2.66 11.76
CA TYR A 474 16.51 4.04 12.26
C TYR A 474 17.02 4.12 13.71
N TYR A 475 16.74 3.11 14.54
CA TYR A 475 17.23 3.05 15.91
C TYR A 475 18.74 2.82 16.00
N GLU A 476 19.36 2.29 14.95
CA GLU A 476 20.81 2.16 14.83
C GLU A 476 21.50 3.45 14.37
N HIS A 477 20.76 4.41 13.81
CA HIS A 477 21.33 5.66 13.33
C HIS A 477 21.59 6.65 14.48
N GLU A 478 22.81 7.20 14.53
CA GLU A 478 23.18 8.19 15.53
C GLU A 478 22.26 9.42 15.45
N GLY A 479 21.80 9.89 16.62
CA GLY A 479 20.94 11.07 16.73
C GLY A 479 19.44 10.86 16.47
N PHE A 480 19.03 9.81 15.73
CA PHE A 480 17.61 9.58 15.40
C PHE A 480 16.75 9.46 16.67
N VAL A 481 17.13 8.56 17.57
CA VAL A 481 16.33 8.22 18.76
C VAL A 481 16.18 9.43 19.70
N ARG A 482 17.21 10.27 19.80
CA ARG A 482 17.19 11.51 20.60
C ARG A 482 16.23 12.53 20.00
N ALA A 483 16.29 12.74 18.68
CA ALA A 483 15.38 13.64 17.98
C ALA A 483 13.93 13.16 18.05
N GLN A 484 13.69 11.86 17.83
CA GLN A 484 12.38 11.22 17.98
C GLN A 484 11.83 11.42 19.40
N ALA A 485 12.65 11.18 20.44
CA ALA A 485 12.23 11.34 21.83
C ALA A 485 11.84 12.78 22.18
N ALA A 486 12.58 13.77 21.66
CA ALA A 486 12.25 15.18 21.89
C ALA A 486 10.92 15.57 21.23
N LEU A 487 10.72 15.20 19.96
CA LEU A 487 9.49 15.49 19.22
C LEU A 487 8.27 14.81 19.86
N LEU A 488 8.38 13.53 20.20
CA LEU A 488 7.28 12.79 20.80
C LEU A 488 7.02 13.19 22.25
N GLY A 489 8.05 13.52 23.02
CA GLY A 489 7.89 14.05 24.37
C GLY A 489 7.09 15.35 24.34
N TYR A 490 7.45 16.27 23.44
CA TYR A 490 6.73 17.51 23.23
C TYR A 490 5.25 17.26 22.87
N GLU A 491 4.96 16.40 21.89
CA GLU A 491 3.57 16.10 21.53
C GLU A 491 2.79 15.34 22.62
N ALA A 492 3.42 14.44 23.37
CA ALA A 492 2.80 13.72 24.48
C ALA A 492 2.24 14.67 25.54
N GLY A 493 2.97 15.76 25.84
CA GLY A 493 2.55 16.77 26.80
C GLY A 493 1.22 17.41 26.41
N LEU A 494 1.05 17.81 25.14
CA LEU A 494 -0.22 18.33 24.68
C LEU A 494 -1.29 17.24 24.60
N ASN A 495 -0.94 16.07 24.09
CA ASN A 495 -1.86 14.96 23.90
C ASN A 495 -2.57 14.55 25.19
N LEU A 496 -1.81 14.57 26.29
CA LEU A 496 -2.28 14.39 27.65
C LEU A 496 -3.28 15.48 28.06
N ILE A 497 -2.94 16.76 27.84
CA ILE A 497 -3.76 17.92 28.20
C ILE A 497 -5.11 17.91 27.47
N ILE A 498 -5.11 17.60 26.18
CA ILE A 498 -6.34 17.57 25.38
C ILE A 498 -7.15 16.29 25.58
N GLY A 499 -6.66 15.32 26.36
CA GLY A 499 -7.40 14.10 26.69
C GLY A 499 -7.75 13.27 25.46
N ARG A 500 -6.76 13.04 24.57
CA ARG A 500 -6.98 12.28 23.34
C ARG A 500 -6.96 10.78 23.61
N CYS A 501 -8.14 10.19 23.58
CA CYS A 501 -8.32 8.75 23.76
C CYS A 501 -9.51 8.24 22.95
N ASP A 502 -9.62 6.92 22.88
CA ASP A 502 -10.80 6.25 22.40
C ASP A 502 -11.98 6.51 23.36
N PRO A 503 -13.12 7.03 22.88
CA PRO A 503 -14.22 7.40 23.76
C PRO A 503 -14.95 6.21 24.40
N ASP A 504 -14.80 5.00 23.86
CA ASP A 504 -15.53 3.81 24.30
C ASP A 504 -14.66 2.97 25.25
N SER A 505 -13.39 2.75 24.91
CA SER A 505 -12.43 1.95 25.68
C SER A 505 -11.57 2.76 26.66
N GLY A 506 -11.44 4.07 26.45
CA GLY A 506 -10.58 4.95 27.24
C GLY A 506 -9.09 4.87 26.90
N LEU A 507 -8.68 4.02 25.96
CA LEU A 507 -7.29 3.85 25.54
C LEU A 507 -6.74 5.14 24.91
N VAL A 508 -5.55 5.57 25.32
CA VAL A 508 -4.88 6.76 24.78
C VAL A 508 -4.48 6.52 23.33
N PHE A 509 -4.81 7.48 22.46
CA PHE A 509 -4.28 7.51 21.09
C PHE A 509 -2.97 8.28 21.08
N PHE A 510 -1.87 7.53 21.18
CA PHE A 510 -0.51 8.05 21.09
C PHE A 510 0.43 6.96 20.56
N GLY A 511 1.31 7.34 19.63
CA GLY A 511 2.28 6.41 19.06
C GLY A 511 1.61 5.23 18.36
N ASP A 512 0.45 5.48 17.73
CA ASP A 512 -0.40 4.48 17.06
C ASP A 512 -0.48 4.68 15.54
N GLY A 513 0.41 5.52 15.00
CA GLY A 513 0.56 5.82 13.58
C GLY A 513 -0.07 7.14 13.13
N ASP A 514 -0.77 7.85 14.02
CA ASP A 514 -1.33 9.16 13.70
C ASP A 514 -0.28 10.28 13.74
N GLU A 515 0.82 10.09 14.48
CA GLU A 515 1.99 10.98 14.50
C GLU A 515 2.99 10.58 13.40
N LEU A 516 3.25 11.50 12.46
CA LEU A 516 4.16 11.29 11.34
C LEU A 516 5.44 12.12 11.51
N LEU A 517 6.57 11.45 11.63
CA LEU A 517 7.90 12.08 11.63
C LEU A 517 8.22 12.63 10.24
N GLN A 518 8.67 13.88 10.20
CA GLN A 518 9.11 14.58 9.00
C GLN A 518 10.63 14.69 8.97
N PHE A 519 11.20 14.59 7.78
CA PHE A 519 12.63 14.64 7.55
C PHE A 519 12.93 15.78 6.58
N ASP A 520 13.94 16.60 6.89
CA ASP A 520 14.42 17.65 6.00
C ASP A 520 15.46 17.07 5.03
N LYS A 521 16.65 17.69 4.94
CA LYS A 521 17.72 17.27 4.02
C LYS A 521 18.37 15.96 4.46
N ASP A 522 18.48 15.74 5.77
CA ASP A 522 18.90 14.47 6.34
C ASP A 522 17.69 13.55 6.43
N LYS A 523 17.71 12.47 5.64
CA LYS A 523 16.60 11.51 5.56
C LYS A 523 16.53 10.58 6.78
N MET A 524 17.48 10.68 7.71
CA MET A 524 17.59 9.79 8.85
C MET A 524 17.31 10.45 10.20
N ILE A 525 17.35 11.78 10.33
CA ILE A 525 17.04 12.48 11.59
C ILE A 525 15.76 13.29 11.43
N PRO A 526 14.69 13.01 12.20
CA PRO A 526 13.44 13.73 12.08
C PRO A 526 13.58 15.16 12.63
N SER A 527 13.04 16.13 11.90
CA SER A 527 13.11 17.56 12.26
C SER A 527 11.79 18.13 12.77
N SER A 528 10.67 17.50 12.42
CA SER A 528 9.35 17.90 12.89
C SER A 528 8.38 16.72 12.90
N LEU A 529 7.19 16.96 13.45
CA LEU A 529 6.12 15.96 13.56
C LEU A 529 4.82 16.57 13.06
N VAL A 530 4.07 15.80 12.28
CA VAL A 530 2.72 16.16 11.81
C VAL A 530 1.71 15.22 12.46
N LEU A 531 0.68 15.77 13.07
CA LEU A 531 -0.46 14.99 13.57
C LEU A 531 -1.47 14.81 12.44
N ALA A 532 -1.48 13.62 11.83
CA ALA A 532 -2.26 13.34 10.62
C ALA A 532 -3.75 13.05 10.91
N ASP A 533 -4.09 12.64 12.12
CA ASP A 533 -5.46 12.40 12.60
C ASP A 533 -5.55 12.77 14.08
N TYR A 534 -6.52 13.62 14.41
CA TYR A 534 -6.78 14.12 15.77
C TYR A 534 -8.11 13.57 16.31
N THR A 535 -8.59 12.47 15.74
CA THR A 535 -9.69 11.68 16.31
C THR A 535 -9.38 11.36 17.78
N GLY A 536 -10.42 11.39 18.63
CA GLY A 536 -10.27 11.22 20.08
C GLY A 536 -9.89 12.49 20.84
N ALA A 537 -9.43 13.57 20.20
CA ALA A 537 -9.10 14.79 20.92
C ALA A 537 -10.34 15.31 21.68
N PHE A 538 -10.13 15.68 22.95
CA PHE A 538 -11.15 16.05 23.92
C PHE A 538 -12.15 14.93 24.28
N ALA A 539 -11.76 13.66 24.17
CA ALA A 539 -12.61 12.54 24.57
C ALA A 539 -12.76 12.47 26.09
N ASP A 540 -11.65 12.44 26.84
CA ASP A 540 -11.64 12.47 28.30
C ASP A 540 -10.90 13.70 28.85
N VAL A 541 -11.69 14.73 29.13
CA VAL A 541 -11.23 16.02 29.67
C VAL A 541 -11.58 16.19 31.15
N VAL A 542 -12.12 15.14 31.80
CA VAL A 542 -12.63 15.20 33.17
C VAL A 542 -11.72 14.43 34.12
N SER A 543 -11.21 13.28 33.69
CA SER A 543 -10.29 12.50 34.51
C SER A 543 -9.00 13.27 34.81
N PRO A 544 -8.40 13.10 36.00
CA PRO A 544 -7.07 13.65 36.32
C PRO A 544 -6.01 13.22 35.30
N LEU A 545 -4.99 14.05 35.08
CA LEU A 545 -3.96 13.79 34.07
C LEU A 545 -3.11 12.55 34.42
N GLU A 546 -2.88 12.35 35.72
CA GLU A 546 -2.11 11.26 36.31
C GLU A 546 -2.61 9.89 35.87
N LYS A 547 -3.93 9.76 35.64
CA LYS A 547 -4.59 8.53 35.17
C LYS A 547 -3.97 7.99 33.88
N PHE A 548 -3.54 8.87 32.99
CA PHE A 548 -3.09 8.49 31.64
C PHE A 548 -1.58 8.30 31.54
N LEU A 549 -0.81 8.74 32.55
CA LEU A 549 0.65 8.61 32.57
C LEU A 549 1.15 7.18 32.29
N PRO A 550 0.54 6.10 32.83
CA PRO A 550 0.99 4.74 32.57
C PRO A 550 1.08 4.40 31.08
N GLU A 551 0.14 4.86 30.25
CA GLU A 551 0.11 4.56 28.82
C GLU A 551 1.25 5.25 28.05
N TYR A 552 1.56 6.50 28.40
CA TYR A 552 2.74 7.20 27.87
C TYR A 552 4.04 6.55 28.33
N SER A 553 4.09 6.06 29.59
CA SER A 553 5.27 5.36 30.10
C SER A 553 5.46 4.01 29.42
N ASP A 554 4.37 3.30 29.11
CA ASP A 554 4.40 2.05 28.35
C ASP A 554 4.92 2.27 26.93
N TYR A 555 4.43 3.31 26.25
CA TYR A 555 4.93 3.69 24.94
C TYR A 555 6.44 3.98 24.97
N LEU A 556 6.88 4.84 25.90
CA LEU A 556 8.28 5.24 26.01
C LEU A 556 9.18 4.04 26.39
N ALA A 557 8.74 3.18 27.30
CA ALA A 557 9.47 1.96 27.65
C ALA A 557 9.60 1.02 26.43
N GLY A 558 8.52 0.87 25.65
CA GLY A 558 8.53 0.15 24.38
C GLY A 558 9.56 0.73 23.40
N MET A 559 9.55 2.04 23.20
CA MET A 559 10.52 2.76 22.36
C MET A 559 11.97 2.52 22.81
N LEU A 560 12.26 2.70 24.10
CA LEU A 560 13.60 2.54 24.67
C LEU A 560 14.10 1.09 24.61
N SER A 561 13.20 0.10 24.68
CA SER A 561 13.54 -1.33 24.57
C SER A 561 14.16 -1.71 23.23
N ARG A 562 13.91 -0.91 22.18
CA ARG A 562 14.40 -1.13 20.82
C ARG A 562 15.84 -0.64 20.61
N ILE A 563 16.37 0.17 21.54
CA ILE A 563 17.77 0.58 21.54
C ILE A 563 18.65 -0.64 21.88
N LYS A 564 19.23 -1.27 20.85
CA LYS A 564 19.97 -2.56 20.96
C LYS A 564 21.49 -2.49 20.73
N VAL A 565 22.09 -1.33 20.52
CA VAL A 565 23.49 -1.27 20.05
C VAL A 565 24.53 -1.65 21.13
N GLN A 566 25.54 -2.40 20.67
CA GLN A 566 26.77 -2.82 21.34
C GLN A 566 27.31 -1.77 22.34
N GLY A 567 27.30 -2.09 23.64
CA GLY A 567 28.09 -1.37 24.65
C GLY A 567 27.44 -0.18 25.38
N HIS A 568 26.25 0.30 25.00
CA HIS A 568 25.67 1.54 25.55
C HIS A 568 24.27 1.42 26.20
N GLY A 569 23.83 0.21 26.53
CA GLY A 569 22.40 -0.08 26.74
C GLY A 569 21.64 0.64 27.86
N VAL A 570 22.26 1.04 28.97
CA VAL A 570 21.52 1.60 30.14
C VAL A 570 21.59 3.12 30.21
N ALA A 571 22.80 3.68 30.14
CA ALA A 571 23.01 5.13 30.27
C ALA A 571 22.31 5.91 29.15
N GLU A 572 22.38 5.38 27.92
CA GLU A 572 21.73 5.99 26.75
C GLU A 572 20.20 5.95 26.86
N ARG A 573 19.62 4.82 27.28
CA ARG A 573 18.16 4.71 27.50
C ARG A 573 17.67 5.73 28.53
N LEU A 574 18.43 5.91 29.61
CA LEU A 574 18.12 6.91 30.64
C LEU A 574 18.23 8.34 30.10
N GLU A 575 19.22 8.62 29.28
CA GLU A 575 19.39 9.93 28.66
C GLU A 575 18.27 10.26 27.67
N VAL A 576 17.92 9.33 26.79
CA VAL A 576 16.78 9.45 25.87
C VAL A 576 15.47 9.63 26.63
N GLY A 577 15.28 8.87 27.72
CA GLY A 577 14.11 9.03 28.59
C GLY A 577 14.04 10.44 29.19
N LYS A 578 15.16 11.01 29.64
CA LYS A 578 15.21 12.40 30.14
C LYS A 578 14.86 13.42 29.06
N ILE A 579 15.32 13.23 27.83
CA ILE A 579 14.99 14.10 26.70
C ILE A 579 13.47 14.13 26.47
N PHE A 580 12.83 12.96 26.45
CA PHE A 580 11.37 12.86 26.29
C PHE A 580 10.64 13.59 27.42
N ILE A 581 11.02 13.31 28.68
CA ILE A 581 10.38 13.91 29.87
C ILE A 581 10.53 15.44 29.86
N ALA A 582 11.72 15.95 29.55
CA ALA A 582 11.97 17.40 29.49
C ALA A 582 11.13 18.08 28.41
N ALA A 583 11.01 17.46 27.23
CA ALA A 583 10.19 18.00 26.14
C ALA A 583 8.68 17.97 26.50
N MET A 584 8.23 16.91 27.19
CA MET A 584 6.86 16.80 27.71
C MET A 584 6.53 17.89 28.73
N GLU A 585 7.43 18.09 29.71
CA GLU A 585 7.31 19.16 30.69
C GLU A 585 7.26 20.53 30.02
N GLN A 586 8.17 20.80 29.09
CA GLN A 586 8.21 22.04 28.33
C GLN A 586 6.85 22.30 27.65
N ARG A 587 6.29 21.31 26.94
CA ARG A 587 4.99 21.47 26.28
C ARG A 587 3.87 21.79 27.27
N ILE A 588 3.85 21.11 28.42
CA ILE A 588 2.80 21.30 29.42
C ILE A 588 2.86 22.72 29.99
N VAL A 589 4.06 23.21 30.31
CA VAL A 589 4.27 24.58 30.81
C VAL A 589 3.86 25.63 29.77
N GLU A 590 4.31 25.47 28.52
CA GLU A 590 3.95 26.38 27.43
C GLU A 590 2.44 26.41 27.19
N THR A 591 1.80 25.24 27.14
CA THR A 591 0.35 25.12 26.97
C THR A 591 -0.38 25.75 28.14
N ARG A 592 0.04 25.48 29.39
CA ARG A 592 -0.56 26.11 30.58
C ARG A 592 -0.51 27.62 30.46
N ARG A 593 0.63 28.18 30.11
CA ARG A 593 0.80 29.62 29.91
C ARG A 593 -0.16 30.18 28.85
N LEU A 594 -0.22 29.55 27.68
CA LEU A 594 -1.13 29.94 26.59
C LEU A 594 -2.61 29.94 27.01
N LEU A 595 -2.98 29.09 27.97
CA LEU A 595 -4.36 28.89 28.41
C LEU A 595 -4.75 29.70 29.64
N THR A 596 -3.79 30.01 30.53
CA THR A 596 -4.06 30.74 31.77
C THR A 596 -3.86 32.24 31.64
N GLU A 597 -2.98 32.69 30.74
CA GLU A 597 -2.81 34.11 30.45
C GLU A 597 -3.92 34.58 29.49
N VAL A 598 -4.49 35.77 29.73
CA VAL A 598 -5.49 36.36 28.82
C VAL A 598 -4.76 36.79 27.54
N GLY A 599 -4.65 35.84 26.61
CA GLY A 599 -3.99 36.00 25.33
C GLY A 599 -4.93 35.78 24.14
N GLU A 600 -4.43 36.05 22.95
CA GLU A 600 -5.19 35.92 21.70
C GLU A 600 -5.75 34.51 21.48
N VAL A 601 -4.97 33.47 21.81
CA VAL A 601 -5.36 32.06 21.68
C VAL A 601 -6.56 31.74 22.57
N SER A 602 -6.48 32.04 23.88
CA SER A 602 -7.55 31.80 24.84
C SER A 602 -8.84 32.55 24.45
N ARG A 603 -8.73 33.81 23.99
CA ARG A 603 -9.87 34.60 23.49
C ARG A 603 -10.53 33.96 22.27
N LYS A 604 -9.75 33.61 21.24
CA LYS A 604 -10.28 32.99 20.00
C LYS A 604 -11.04 31.70 20.29
N ILE A 605 -10.51 30.86 21.19
CA ILE A 605 -11.16 29.60 21.54
C ILE A 605 -12.44 29.86 22.34
N GLY A 606 -12.43 30.84 23.26
CA GLY A 606 -13.62 31.25 24.00
C GLY A 606 -14.73 31.80 23.10
N GLU A 607 -14.40 32.63 22.10
CA GLU A 607 -15.35 33.14 21.10
C GLU A 607 -15.97 32.01 20.29
N MET A 608 -15.15 31.06 19.81
CA MET A 608 -15.62 29.89 19.08
C MET A 608 -16.56 29.03 19.95
N ALA A 609 -16.19 28.81 21.22
CA ALA A 609 -16.99 28.06 22.18
C ALA A 609 -18.36 28.69 22.44
N ALA A 610 -18.42 30.01 22.57
CA ALA A 610 -19.66 30.75 22.87
C ALA A 610 -20.69 30.69 21.74
N LEU A 611 -20.25 30.42 20.50
CA LEU A 611 -21.10 30.35 19.31
C LEU A 611 -21.73 28.97 19.07
N ARG A 612 -21.42 27.96 19.90
CA ARG A 612 -21.88 26.57 19.69
C ARG A 612 -22.96 26.18 20.68
N ASP A 613 -23.96 25.43 20.21
CA ASP A 613 -24.92 24.74 21.07
C ASP A 613 -24.23 23.54 21.76
N PRO A 614 -24.06 23.55 23.09
CA PRO A 614 -23.37 22.47 23.80
C PRO A 614 -24.05 21.10 23.69
N GLN A 615 -25.36 21.04 23.37
CA GLN A 615 -26.08 19.78 23.20
C GLN A 615 -25.74 19.07 21.88
N VAL A 616 -25.20 19.81 20.91
CA VAL A 616 -24.93 19.33 19.55
C VAL A 616 -23.42 19.36 19.25
N ASN A 617 -22.74 20.43 19.67
CA ASN A 617 -21.30 20.62 19.57
C ASN A 617 -20.72 20.99 20.95
N PRO A 618 -20.15 20.03 21.69
CA PRO A 618 -19.73 20.23 23.08
C PRO A 618 -18.34 20.88 23.21
N VAL A 619 -17.81 21.53 22.16
CA VAL A 619 -16.44 22.06 22.17
C VAL A 619 -16.18 23.00 23.35
N GLY A 620 -17.12 23.92 23.64
CA GLY A 620 -16.96 24.90 24.70
C GLY A 620 -16.84 24.27 26.09
N ILE A 621 -17.82 23.44 26.47
CA ILE A 621 -17.80 22.74 27.77
C ILE A 621 -16.55 21.86 27.91
N LYS A 622 -16.16 21.18 26.83
CA LYS A 622 -14.96 20.34 26.87
C LYS A 622 -13.69 21.16 27.02
N TRP A 623 -13.63 22.31 26.35
CA TRP A 623 -12.52 23.23 26.45
C TRP A 623 -12.37 23.81 27.86
N GLU A 624 -13.46 24.28 28.46
CA GLU A 624 -13.46 24.79 29.84
C GLU A 624 -12.92 23.75 30.82
N ARG A 625 -13.29 22.48 30.63
CA ARG A 625 -12.79 21.36 31.44
C ARG A 625 -11.29 21.12 31.24
N VAL A 626 -10.76 21.23 30.03
CA VAL A 626 -9.31 21.17 29.78
C VAL A 626 -8.58 22.27 30.54
N VAL A 627 -9.07 23.51 30.46
CA VAL A 627 -8.44 24.66 31.12
C VAL A 627 -8.49 24.50 32.64
N ALA A 628 -9.63 24.11 33.21
CA ALA A 628 -9.78 23.86 34.64
C ALA A 628 -8.84 22.75 35.11
N ARG A 629 -8.85 21.59 34.43
CA ARG A 629 -7.99 20.45 34.73
C ARG A 629 -6.50 20.81 34.72
N LEU A 630 -6.06 21.61 33.75
CA LEU A 630 -4.67 22.04 33.66
C LEU A 630 -4.31 23.07 34.75
N LYS A 631 -5.24 23.96 35.12
CA LYS A 631 -5.05 24.90 36.23
C LYS A 631 -4.86 24.19 37.56
N ASP A 632 -5.62 23.13 37.80
CA ASP A 632 -5.59 22.37 39.06
C ASP A 632 -4.41 21.39 39.14
N SER A 633 -3.71 21.16 38.04
CA SER A 633 -2.57 20.23 37.99
C SER A 633 -1.27 20.82 38.59
N ASN A 634 -0.53 19.97 39.31
CA ASN A 634 0.81 20.24 39.81
C ASN A 634 1.85 19.65 38.84
N VAL A 635 2.35 20.47 37.90
CA VAL A 635 3.23 20.01 36.80
C VAL A 635 4.51 19.32 37.30
N PRO A 636 5.27 19.86 38.28
CA PRO A 636 6.42 19.15 38.85
C PRO A 636 6.10 17.77 39.41
N GLU A 637 4.96 17.63 40.11
CA GLU A 637 4.51 16.35 40.66
C GLU A 637 4.10 15.37 39.56
N LEU A 638 3.35 15.84 38.57
CA LEU A 638 2.94 15.06 37.39
C LEU A 638 4.15 14.48 36.64
N ILE A 639 5.17 15.32 36.39
CA ILE A 639 6.42 14.92 35.74
C ILE A 639 7.23 13.97 36.62
N GLY A 640 7.27 14.21 37.94
CA GLY A 640 7.88 13.31 38.91
C GLY A 640 7.26 11.90 38.87
N GLN A 641 5.92 11.82 38.94
CA GLN A 641 5.18 10.56 38.85
C GLN A 641 5.43 9.83 37.52
N PHE A 642 5.48 10.56 36.41
CA PHE A 642 5.79 9.99 35.10
C PHE A 642 7.21 9.40 35.06
N GLY A 643 8.19 10.12 35.60
CA GLY A 643 9.57 9.65 35.72
C GLY A 643 9.71 8.40 36.60
N GLU A 644 8.99 8.34 37.73
CA GLU A 644 8.95 7.17 38.60
C GLU A 644 8.30 5.96 37.92
N ALA A 645 7.16 6.16 37.24
CA ALA A 645 6.49 5.12 36.47
C ALA A 645 7.40 4.53 35.37
N LEU A 646 8.15 5.39 34.68
CA LEU A 646 9.12 4.96 33.67
C LEU A 646 10.27 4.17 34.29
N ARG A 647 10.89 4.65 35.38
CA ARG A 647 11.99 3.95 36.07
C ARG A 647 11.58 2.55 36.50
N LYS A 648 10.38 2.42 37.08
CA LYS A 648 9.80 1.13 37.48
C LYS A 648 9.66 0.17 36.30
N LYS A 649 9.20 0.65 35.14
CA LYS A 649 9.06 -0.16 33.92
C LYS A 649 10.40 -0.57 33.32
N LEU A 650 11.41 0.29 33.40
CA LEU A 650 12.75 0.00 32.90
C LEU A 650 13.59 -0.86 33.86
N GLY A 651 13.09 -1.16 35.07
CA GLY A 651 13.78 -1.97 36.08
C GLY A 651 14.93 -1.25 36.77
N TYR A 652 14.94 0.09 36.75
CA TYR A 652 15.91 0.90 37.48
C TYR A 652 15.33 1.28 38.84
N TYR A 653 15.78 0.62 39.91
CA TYR A 653 15.49 0.95 41.30
C TYR A 653 16.64 1.73 41.91
#